data_AF-A0A150Q9H0-F1
#
_entry.id   AF-A0A150Q9H0-F1
#
_cell.length_a   1.000
_cell.length_b   1.000
_cell.length_c   1.000
_cell.angle_alpha   90.00
_cell.angle_beta   90.00
_cell.angle_gamma   90.00
#
_symmetry.space_group_name_H-M   'P 1'
#
loop_
_entity.id
_entity.type
_entity.pdbx_description
1 polymer ?
#
loop_
_entity_poly.entity_id
_entity_poly.type
_entity_poly.pdbx_seq_one_letter_code
_entity_poly.pdbx_strand_id
1 'polypeptide(L)'
;MTRIERERRRPWTGAVRFALAGLLIAGTGSAFGCLNRPIARNNPRTTATIVERLTQSSVDKIDLLLAIDNSGSMADKQDILGFAIPDLVEGLVNPRCIPASGMGDAQTVNSPNADCPTGYKREFEPVKDIHIGIISSSLGGHGSGACPATTSPSNVDMAHLLARTNESSATNDIPTYLNKGFLAWDPDQKLAGEPEVADPEDGEADINADSGNDLNDTSLVEQLTAMVKGTGQAGCGFEAQLESVYRFLVDPEPYATIEFQDDKAVPTGLDATVLQQRAEFLRPSSLLAIIMLSDENDCSIREEGRNYLVAETRNGFRLWKPRPECARDPGDKCCRSCSQNDDDCPAAEVCTGDDGFPARLSAAEDPVNSRCWDQKRRFGFDFLYPIERYRRAFTEAQIENRRGELVPNPIFSDPNPDDDDNSIRDPGLVFFAGIVGVPWQDIARVNEAGQPDLLRGLNQDGEPVGGFKNADELSAPLLGGAFSSTWEIILGDPANYQPPKDPFMVESTAPRSGSNPITGDTIVPPTEAGWNGINGREYTIPTGSTGDLQYACIFDLIDSKTCEGNSQSCDCREVGGQPNDNPLCEPEAGNDEADPQPRTTTQIKAKAYPGLRELQLIRELGPQGIVGSVCPRQLNNDNAADYGYRPAIGAIIDRLKTVLGGQCLPRTLTPEPGDPTVNPTAGQVQCLILEARNTQGACDCGDTEARANVTEDHKAAMDKVLADPIAQAAGWDCVCEIEQLAGAEANACRNDPSDNVRVDGNEVNGWCYIDPSIRVGNPEIVASCPPTEQRIIRFTNKGEAQQGATLFITCSGE
;
A
#
# COMPACT_ATOMS: atom_id res chain seq x y z
N MET A 1 4.01 -23.56 -64.25
CA MET A 1 4.25 -23.01 -65.60
C MET A 1 5.19 -21.81 -65.44
N THR A 2 6.18 -21.73 -66.34
CA THR A 2 7.20 -20.70 -66.69
C THR A 2 6.90 -19.24 -66.31
N ARG A 3 7.83 -18.25 -66.21
CA ARG A 3 9.30 -18.03 -66.10
C ARG A 3 9.49 -16.50 -66.38
N ILE A 4 10.52 -15.84 -65.80
CA ILE A 4 11.18 -14.55 -66.17
C ILE A 4 10.51 -13.25 -65.62
N GLU A 5 11.04 -12.44 -64.67
CA GLU A 5 12.32 -11.70 -64.42
C GLU A 5 12.40 -10.24 -64.96
N ARG A 6 12.61 -9.26 -64.05
CA ARG A 6 13.64 -8.15 -64.05
C ARG A 6 13.44 -7.18 -62.86
N GLU A 7 14.34 -7.14 -61.85
CA GLU A 7 15.51 -6.23 -61.62
C GLU A 7 15.16 -4.80 -61.13
N ARG A 8 15.72 -4.20 -60.05
CA ARG A 8 17.14 -3.87 -59.71
C ARG A 8 17.32 -3.51 -58.20
N ARG A 9 18.25 -4.13 -57.43
CA ARG A 9 19.66 -3.78 -57.01
C ARG A 9 19.78 -2.92 -55.71
N ARG A 10 20.28 -3.42 -54.55
CA ARG A 10 21.67 -3.75 -54.04
C ARG A 10 22.56 -2.52 -53.73
N PRO A 11 23.45 -2.52 -52.68
CA PRO A 11 24.61 -3.45 -52.48
C PRO A 11 24.78 -4.03 -51.03
N TRP A 12 25.24 -5.27 -50.79
CA TRP A 12 26.62 -5.86 -50.77
C TRP A 12 27.42 -5.53 -49.50
N THR A 13 28.24 -6.35 -48.81
CA THR A 13 28.78 -7.74 -48.80
C THR A 13 29.83 -7.72 -47.65
N GLY A 14 30.35 -8.78 -47.02
CA GLY A 14 30.40 -10.21 -47.28
C GLY A 14 31.29 -10.89 -46.21
N ALA A 15 31.19 -12.21 -46.14
CA ALA A 15 31.94 -13.09 -45.24
C ALA A 15 33.20 -13.68 -45.92
N VAL A 16 33.99 -14.47 -45.16
CA VAL A 16 34.46 -15.85 -45.49
C VAL A 16 35.97 -16.16 -45.29
N ARG A 17 36.22 -17.07 -44.32
CA ARG A 17 37.18 -18.24 -44.22
C ARG A 17 38.70 -17.96 -44.15
N PHE A 18 39.55 -18.78 -43.49
CA PHE A 18 39.75 -20.23 -43.60
C PHE A 18 40.55 -20.82 -42.41
N ALA A 19 40.43 -22.12 -42.17
CA ALA A 19 41.30 -22.96 -41.33
C ALA A 19 42.23 -23.85 -42.20
N LEU A 20 43.46 -24.15 -41.74
CA LEU A 20 44.04 -25.52 -41.57
C LEU A 20 45.57 -25.53 -41.28
N ALA A 21 45.93 -26.27 -40.23
CA ALA A 21 47.05 -27.23 -40.00
C ALA A 21 48.53 -26.97 -40.41
N GLY A 22 49.46 -27.31 -39.49
CA GLY A 22 50.87 -27.61 -39.77
C GLY A 22 51.67 -28.09 -38.54
N LEU A 23 52.26 -29.28 -38.63
CA LEU A 23 52.90 -30.09 -37.57
C LEU A 23 54.42 -29.80 -37.36
N LEU A 24 54.88 -29.93 -36.11
CA LEU A 24 56.16 -30.44 -35.56
C LEU A 24 57.53 -30.16 -36.23
N ILE A 25 58.46 -29.56 -35.47
CA ILE A 25 59.92 -29.86 -35.48
C ILE A 25 60.45 -29.87 -34.03
N ALA A 26 61.22 -30.90 -33.69
CA ALA A 26 61.90 -31.10 -32.43
C ALA A 26 63.40 -30.73 -32.49
N GLY A 27 63.91 -30.12 -31.41
CA GLY A 27 65.26 -30.31 -30.85
C GLY A 27 66.43 -29.46 -31.39
N THR A 28 66.96 -28.53 -30.57
CA THR A 28 68.33 -28.54 -29.98
C THR A 28 68.60 -27.28 -29.13
N GLY A 29 69.07 -27.44 -27.88
CA GLY A 29 70.13 -26.62 -27.27
C GLY A 29 69.80 -25.38 -26.42
N SER A 30 69.63 -25.60 -25.12
CA SER A 30 70.19 -24.84 -23.95
C SER A 30 70.23 -23.29 -23.93
N ALA A 31 69.35 -22.67 -23.13
CA ALA A 31 69.72 -21.60 -22.19
C ALA A 31 68.60 -21.37 -21.16
N PHE A 32 68.93 -21.47 -19.88
CA PHE A 32 68.07 -21.06 -18.78
C PHE A 32 67.86 -19.54 -18.84
N GLY A 33 66.59 -19.11 -18.86
CA GLY A 33 66.18 -17.73 -18.70
C GLY A 33 64.76 -17.68 -18.15
N CYS A 34 64.62 -17.65 -16.84
CA CYS A 34 63.35 -17.45 -16.16
C CYS A 34 62.75 -16.09 -16.55
N LEU A 35 61.67 -16.09 -17.33
CA LEU A 35 60.74 -14.96 -17.36
C LEU A 35 59.50 -15.36 -16.57
N ASN A 36 59.60 -15.20 -15.25
CA ASN A 36 58.44 -15.03 -14.41
C ASN A 36 57.74 -13.75 -14.88
N ARG A 37 56.64 -13.88 -15.63
CA ARG A 37 55.71 -12.78 -15.84
C ARG A 37 54.84 -12.74 -14.58
N PRO A 38 54.86 -11.68 -13.75
CA PRO A 38 53.95 -11.60 -12.63
C PRO A 38 52.53 -11.63 -13.19
N ILE A 39 51.72 -12.55 -12.70
CA ILE A 39 50.27 -12.45 -12.85
C ILE A 39 49.88 -11.22 -12.03
N ALA A 40 49.64 -10.09 -12.69
CA ALA A 40 49.03 -8.94 -12.05
C ALA A 40 47.69 -9.41 -11.49
N ARG A 41 47.44 -9.17 -10.20
CA ARG A 41 46.09 -9.32 -9.65
C ARG A 41 45.19 -8.37 -10.43
N ASN A 42 44.29 -8.94 -11.21
CA ASN A 42 43.16 -8.19 -11.73
C ASN A 42 42.25 -7.99 -10.52
N ASN A 43 42.32 -6.81 -9.89
CA ASN A 43 41.26 -6.38 -9.00
C ASN A 43 40.11 -5.96 -9.93
N PRO A 44 38.98 -6.69 -10.00
CA PRO A 44 37.81 -6.17 -10.68
C PRO A 44 37.45 -4.85 -9.99
N ARG A 45 37.48 -3.75 -10.75
CA ARG A 45 36.83 -2.50 -10.36
C ARG A 45 35.49 -2.52 -11.07
N THR A 46 34.41 -2.59 -10.29
CA THR A 46 33.07 -2.25 -10.74
C THR A 46 33.12 -0.83 -11.31
N THR A 47 32.85 -0.68 -12.61
CA THR A 47 32.77 0.63 -13.29
C THR A 47 31.37 1.25 -13.20
N ALA A 48 30.47 0.64 -12.43
CA ALA A 48 29.14 1.19 -12.15
C ALA A 48 29.14 1.79 -10.74
N THR A 49 29.06 3.11 -10.64
CA THR A 49 28.77 3.81 -9.37
C THR A 49 27.31 3.56 -9.04
N ILE A 50 26.97 2.72 -8.06
CA ILE A 50 25.58 2.56 -7.62
C ILE A 50 25.35 3.54 -6.49
N VAL A 51 24.32 4.38 -6.62
CA VAL A 51 23.91 5.32 -5.58
C VAL A 51 22.54 4.84 -5.11
N GLU A 52 22.44 4.55 -3.81
CA GLU A 52 21.21 4.15 -3.14
C GLU A 52 20.71 5.31 -2.30
N ARG A 53 19.39 5.44 -2.11
CA ARG A 53 18.85 6.44 -1.19
C ARG A 53 18.90 5.90 0.23
N LEU A 54 19.32 6.76 1.16
CA LEU A 54 19.24 6.49 2.59
C LEU A 54 17.91 7.02 3.11
N THR A 55 17.06 6.12 3.60
CA THR A 55 15.84 6.48 4.32
C THR A 55 16.22 6.72 5.78
N GLN A 56 16.90 7.84 6.07
CA GLN A 56 17.44 8.09 7.41
C GLN A 56 17.25 9.51 7.96
N SER A 57 16.33 10.32 7.44
CA SER A 57 15.64 11.23 8.35
C SER A 57 14.80 10.33 9.25
N SER A 58 15.02 10.32 10.56
CA SER A 58 14.07 9.71 11.49
C SER A 58 12.70 10.26 11.13
N VAL A 59 11.86 9.43 10.52
CA VAL A 59 10.50 9.84 10.20
C VAL A 59 9.81 9.99 11.53
N ASP A 60 9.63 11.23 11.94
CA ASP A 60 8.96 11.63 13.18
C ASP A 60 7.52 12.09 12.91
N LYS A 61 7.13 12.20 11.63
CA LYS A 61 5.78 12.59 11.19
C LYS A 61 5.10 11.50 10.35
N ILE A 62 3.80 11.33 10.56
CA ILE A 62 2.97 10.44 9.74
C ILE A 62 1.76 11.22 9.20
N ASP A 63 1.49 11.07 7.91
CA ASP A 63 0.17 11.40 7.34
C ASP A 63 -0.57 10.07 7.11
N LEU A 64 -1.63 9.84 7.88
CA LEU A 64 -2.45 8.65 7.85
C LEU A 64 -3.79 8.95 7.16
N LEU A 65 -4.02 8.33 6.01
CA LEU A 65 -5.30 8.40 5.30
C LEU A 65 -6.06 7.08 5.47
N LEU A 66 -7.25 7.14 6.07
CA LEU A 66 -8.20 6.03 6.05
C LEU A 66 -9.14 6.18 4.85
N ALA A 67 -9.12 5.22 3.93
CA ALA A 67 -10.04 5.13 2.82
C ALA A 67 -11.09 4.05 3.14
N ILE A 68 -12.28 4.49 3.56
CA ILE A 68 -13.31 3.60 4.10
C ILE A 68 -14.42 3.45 3.09
N ASP A 69 -14.67 2.22 2.67
CA ASP A 69 -15.82 1.91 1.86
C ASP A 69 -17.12 2.22 2.62
N ASN A 70 -18.00 2.97 1.97
CA ASN A 70 -19.31 3.35 2.48
C ASN A 70 -20.46 2.64 1.74
N SER A 71 -20.18 1.49 1.11
CA SER A 71 -21.19 0.61 0.53
C SER A 71 -22.14 0.03 1.59
N GLY A 72 -23.29 -0.47 1.14
CA GLY A 72 -24.41 -0.86 1.99
C GLY A 72 -24.13 -1.98 2.99
N SER A 73 -23.02 -2.73 2.87
CA SER A 73 -22.65 -3.82 3.79
C SER A 73 -21.56 -3.47 4.79
N MET A 74 -21.14 -2.20 4.86
CA MET A 74 -19.93 -1.81 5.58
C MET A 74 -20.07 -1.49 7.07
N ALA A 75 -21.29 -1.27 7.59
CA ALA A 75 -21.45 -0.84 8.99
C ALA A 75 -20.74 -1.75 10.02
N ASP A 76 -20.89 -3.08 9.91
CA ASP A 76 -20.25 -3.99 10.87
C ASP A 76 -18.73 -3.95 10.78
N LYS A 77 -18.18 -3.75 9.57
CA LYS A 77 -16.74 -3.66 9.33
C LYS A 77 -16.18 -2.36 9.90
N GLN A 78 -16.91 -1.25 9.73
CA GLN A 78 -16.57 0.03 10.33
C GLN A 78 -16.62 -0.04 11.86
N ASP A 79 -17.57 -0.76 12.45
CA ASP A 79 -17.61 -1.02 13.90
C ASP A 79 -16.38 -1.83 14.36
N ILE A 80 -15.99 -2.87 13.62
CA ILE A 80 -14.81 -3.68 13.93
C ILE A 80 -13.52 -2.85 13.81
N LEU A 81 -13.42 -1.98 12.80
CA LEU A 81 -12.32 -1.02 12.69
C LEU A 81 -12.32 -0.07 13.89
N GLY A 82 -13.48 0.42 14.31
CA GLY A 82 -13.64 1.23 15.52
C GLY A 82 -13.07 0.56 16.76
N PHE A 83 -13.23 -0.76 16.94
CA PHE A 83 -12.61 -1.49 18.05
C PHE A 83 -11.08 -1.61 17.94
N ALA A 84 -10.53 -1.50 16.75
CA ALA A 84 -9.08 -1.59 16.49
C ALA A 84 -8.39 -0.22 16.42
N ILE A 85 -9.14 0.89 16.43
CA ILE A 85 -8.60 2.25 16.48
C ILE A 85 -7.69 2.47 17.71
N PRO A 86 -8.04 2.04 18.93
CA PRO A 86 -7.13 2.15 20.07
C PRO A 86 -5.79 1.45 19.81
N ASP A 87 -5.81 0.23 19.26
CA ASP A 87 -4.60 -0.53 18.93
C ASP A 87 -3.74 0.19 17.86
N LEU A 88 -4.38 0.81 16.87
CA LEU A 88 -3.71 1.57 15.81
C LEU A 88 -3.04 2.83 16.37
N VAL A 89 -3.80 3.63 17.12
CA VAL A 89 -3.32 4.90 17.69
C VAL A 89 -2.24 4.62 18.71
N GLU A 90 -2.52 3.83 19.76
CA GLU A 90 -1.55 3.54 20.83
C GLU A 90 -0.29 2.86 20.29
N GLY A 91 -0.46 1.98 19.31
CA GLY A 91 0.65 1.26 18.70
C GLY A 91 1.65 2.17 17.97
N LEU A 92 1.20 3.33 17.47
CA LEU A 92 2.04 4.34 16.82
C LEU A 92 2.52 5.43 17.78
N VAL A 93 1.61 5.98 18.60
CA VAL A 93 1.89 7.15 19.43
C VAL A 93 2.44 6.80 20.81
N ASN A 94 2.25 5.58 21.30
CA ASN A 94 2.76 5.15 22.60
C ASN A 94 3.32 3.72 22.57
N PRO A 95 4.42 3.48 21.81
CA PRO A 95 4.99 2.15 21.64
C PRO A 95 5.36 1.51 22.97
N ARG A 96 5.20 0.19 23.07
CA ARG A 96 5.46 -0.55 24.30
C ARG A 96 6.94 -0.48 24.69
N CYS A 97 7.20 -0.56 25.98
CA CYS A 97 8.53 -0.74 26.54
C CYS A 97 8.91 -2.23 26.45
N ILE A 98 9.93 -2.56 25.66
CA ILE A 98 10.49 -3.92 25.55
C ILE A 98 11.71 -4.08 26.47
N PRO A 99 11.94 -5.27 27.07
CA PRO A 99 13.13 -5.50 27.88
C PRO A 99 14.41 -5.27 27.08
N ALA A 100 15.34 -4.49 27.60
CA ALA A 100 16.63 -4.23 26.94
C ALA A 100 17.48 -5.51 26.78
N SER A 101 17.22 -6.53 27.62
CA SER A 101 17.82 -7.87 27.54
C SER A 101 17.28 -8.74 26.40
N GLY A 102 16.16 -8.34 25.76
CA GLY A 102 15.40 -9.18 24.84
C GLY A 102 14.64 -10.33 25.52
N MET A 103 14.61 -10.38 26.85
CA MET A 103 13.93 -11.42 27.63
C MET A 103 12.98 -10.81 28.66
N GLY A 104 11.69 -11.10 28.53
CA GLY A 104 10.62 -10.64 29.43
C GLY A 104 9.40 -10.14 28.66
N ASP A 105 8.32 -9.81 29.39
CA ASP A 105 7.10 -9.28 28.81
C ASP A 105 7.23 -7.77 28.54
N ALA A 106 6.62 -7.30 27.45
CA ALA A 106 6.53 -5.87 27.18
C ALA A 106 5.67 -5.14 28.23
N GLN A 107 6.01 -3.90 28.54
CA GLN A 107 5.29 -3.04 29.48
C GLN A 107 4.73 -1.82 28.76
N THR A 108 3.57 -1.33 29.19
CA THR A 108 3.02 -0.06 28.74
C THR A 108 3.29 1.04 29.76
N VAL A 109 3.41 2.27 29.30
CA VAL A 109 3.48 3.47 30.14
C VAL A 109 2.39 4.44 29.72
N ASN A 110 2.04 5.38 30.59
CA ASN A 110 0.81 6.17 30.45
C ASN A 110 0.89 7.30 29.41
N SER A 111 2.06 7.61 28.87
CA SER A 111 2.25 8.73 27.94
C SER A 111 3.41 8.46 26.98
N PRO A 112 3.37 8.99 25.74
CA PRO A 112 4.55 9.05 24.85
C PRO A 112 5.77 9.70 25.52
N ASN A 113 5.54 10.68 26.38
CA ASN A 113 6.60 11.47 27.02
C ASN A 113 7.15 10.82 28.31
N ALA A 114 6.60 9.67 28.72
CA ALA A 114 7.09 8.94 29.87
C ALA A 114 8.28 8.03 29.51
N ASP A 115 9.31 8.05 30.34
CA ASP A 115 10.45 7.13 30.23
C ASP A 115 10.01 5.68 30.47
N CYS A 116 10.64 4.75 29.76
CA CYS A 116 10.48 3.34 30.08
C CYS A 116 11.07 2.99 31.46
N PRO A 117 10.50 2.01 32.17
CA PRO A 117 11.07 1.52 33.43
C PRO A 117 12.51 1.06 33.27
N THR A 118 13.30 1.12 34.35
CA THR A 118 14.70 0.70 34.33
C THR A 118 14.87 -0.72 33.80
N GLY A 119 15.74 -0.90 32.80
CA GLY A 119 15.97 -2.19 32.13
C GLY A 119 15.06 -2.43 30.91
N TYR A 120 14.21 -1.47 30.56
CA TYR A 120 13.39 -1.47 29.37
C TYR A 120 13.74 -0.30 28.46
N LYS A 121 13.44 -0.43 27.17
CA LYS A 121 13.53 0.64 26.16
C LYS A 121 12.24 0.63 25.33
N ARG A 122 11.92 1.75 24.66
CA ARG A 122 10.79 1.77 23.73
C ARG A 122 11.05 0.81 22.57
N GLU A 123 9.98 0.20 22.06
CA GLU A 123 10.02 -0.65 20.86
C GLU A 123 10.51 0.14 19.64
N PHE A 124 10.06 1.39 19.53
CA PHE A 124 10.56 2.44 18.63
C PHE A 124 10.19 3.81 19.23
N GLU A 125 10.77 4.90 18.72
CA GLU A 125 10.48 6.23 19.23
C GLU A 125 8.98 6.58 19.02
N PRO A 126 8.28 7.06 20.06
CA PRO A 126 6.89 7.47 19.94
C PRO A 126 6.72 8.53 18.84
N VAL A 127 5.76 8.32 17.92
CA VAL A 127 5.43 9.33 16.92
C VAL A 127 4.58 10.41 17.59
N LYS A 128 5.04 11.65 17.52
CA LYS A 128 4.41 12.80 18.19
C LYS A 128 3.75 13.77 17.22
N ASP A 129 3.75 13.45 15.93
CA ASP A 129 3.20 14.34 14.91
C ASP A 129 2.48 13.51 13.84
N ILE A 130 1.15 13.43 13.93
CA ILE A 130 0.34 12.64 12.99
C ILE A 130 -0.84 13.44 12.47
N HIS A 131 -0.99 13.54 11.15
CA HIS A 131 -2.25 13.97 10.54
C HIS A 131 -3.10 12.73 10.20
N ILE A 132 -4.38 12.73 10.56
CA ILE A 132 -5.31 11.60 10.30
C ILE A 132 -6.55 12.10 9.56
N GLY A 133 -6.65 11.72 8.28
CA GLY A 133 -7.77 12.05 7.41
C GLY A 133 -8.60 10.82 7.07
N ILE A 134 -9.90 11.01 6.79
CA ILE A 134 -10.79 9.97 6.29
C ILE A 134 -11.42 10.42 4.98
N ILE A 135 -11.47 9.53 3.99
CA ILE A 135 -12.27 9.68 2.77
C ILE A 135 -13.13 8.43 2.56
N SER A 136 -14.18 8.53 1.74
CA SER A 136 -15.01 7.37 1.37
C SER A 136 -14.78 6.91 -0.08
N SER A 137 -15.37 5.76 -0.43
CA SER A 137 -15.37 5.19 -1.79
C SER A 137 -16.33 5.91 -2.77
N SER A 138 -17.10 6.91 -2.33
CA SER A 138 -18.18 7.51 -3.10
C SER A 138 -17.77 8.75 -3.93
N LEU A 139 -17.65 8.55 -5.25
CA LEU A 139 -17.34 9.61 -6.24
C LEU A 139 -18.55 10.01 -7.14
N GLY A 140 -19.75 9.54 -6.79
CA GLY A 140 -20.98 9.77 -7.56
C GLY A 140 -21.15 8.81 -8.74
N GLY A 141 -22.15 9.08 -9.58
CA GLY A 141 -22.52 8.17 -10.68
C GLY A 141 -21.60 8.19 -11.91
N HIS A 142 -20.43 8.85 -11.86
CA HIS A 142 -19.50 9.03 -13.00
C HIS A 142 -20.16 9.64 -14.27
N GLY A 143 -21.24 10.40 -14.11
CA GLY A 143 -22.08 10.94 -15.20
C GLY A 143 -23.34 10.12 -15.50
N SER A 144 -23.49 8.91 -14.98
CA SER A 144 -24.75 8.18 -15.07
C SER A 144 -25.88 8.86 -14.27
N GLY A 145 -27.11 8.39 -14.45
CA GLY A 145 -28.24 8.79 -13.60
C GLY A 145 -28.25 8.18 -12.19
N ALA A 146 -27.21 7.40 -11.84
CA ALA A 146 -27.08 6.77 -10.54
C ALA A 146 -26.55 7.74 -9.47
N CYS A 147 -26.70 7.34 -8.20
CA CYS A 147 -26.10 8.02 -7.05
C CYS A 147 -26.34 9.53 -6.97
N PRO A 148 -27.59 10.03 -7.14
CA PRO A 148 -27.83 11.45 -6.97
C PRO A 148 -27.63 11.84 -5.51
N ALA A 149 -26.99 12.99 -5.28
CA ALA A 149 -26.80 13.57 -3.94
C ALA A 149 -28.12 13.78 -3.17
N THR A 150 -29.24 13.91 -3.90
CA THR A 150 -30.58 14.05 -3.31
C THR A 150 -31.11 12.77 -2.65
N THR A 151 -30.54 11.61 -2.99
CA THR A 151 -30.89 10.33 -2.34
C THR A 151 -30.08 10.14 -1.06
N SER A 152 -28.79 10.47 -1.10
CA SER A 152 -27.88 10.47 0.04
C SER A 152 -26.78 11.49 -0.23
N PRO A 153 -26.46 12.40 0.71
CA PRO A 153 -25.33 13.31 0.52
C PRO A 153 -24.01 12.54 0.38
N SER A 154 -23.88 11.39 1.06
CA SER A 154 -22.72 10.50 0.98
C SER A 154 -22.46 9.90 -0.41
N ASN A 155 -23.42 9.97 -1.34
CA ASN A 155 -23.20 9.52 -2.72
C ASN A 155 -22.12 10.32 -3.45
N VAL A 156 -21.86 11.55 -2.99
CA VAL A 156 -20.95 12.51 -3.61
C VAL A 156 -20.02 13.10 -2.57
N ASP A 157 -19.39 12.23 -1.77
CA ASP A 157 -18.31 12.65 -0.86
C ASP A 157 -17.10 13.18 -1.67
N MET A 158 -16.93 12.77 -2.93
CA MET A 158 -15.99 13.32 -3.91
C MET A 158 -14.52 13.33 -3.46
N ALA A 159 -14.16 12.41 -2.56
CA ALA A 159 -12.86 12.36 -1.89
C ALA A 159 -12.50 13.64 -1.10
N HIS A 160 -13.51 14.38 -0.63
CA HIS A 160 -13.34 15.40 0.39
C HIS A 160 -13.12 14.73 1.75
N LEU A 161 -12.29 15.33 2.60
CA LEU A 161 -12.06 14.83 3.96
C LEU A 161 -13.37 14.82 4.76
N LEU A 162 -13.64 13.70 5.42
CA LEU A 162 -14.84 13.42 6.19
C LEU A 162 -14.54 13.52 7.68
N ALA A 163 -15.24 14.44 8.35
CA ALA A 163 -15.23 14.60 9.80
C ALA A 163 -16.67 14.76 10.28
N ARG A 164 -17.46 13.70 10.13
CA ARG A 164 -18.90 13.72 10.40
C ARG A 164 -19.33 12.59 11.34
N THR A 165 -20.43 12.80 12.07
CA THR A 165 -21.00 11.81 13.00
C THR A 165 -21.87 10.74 12.32
N ASN A 166 -22.30 10.97 11.08
CA ASN A 166 -23.29 10.17 10.36
C ASN A 166 -23.26 10.48 8.85
N GLU A 167 -23.48 9.46 8.00
CA GLU A 167 -23.56 9.55 6.53
C GLU A 167 -24.59 10.57 5.99
N SER A 168 -25.61 10.92 6.78
CA SER A 168 -26.64 11.88 6.40
C SER A 168 -26.25 13.33 6.70
N SER A 169 -25.14 13.55 7.41
CA SER A 169 -24.65 14.89 7.69
C SER A 169 -24.17 15.54 6.39
N ALA A 170 -24.72 16.70 6.08
CA ALA A 170 -24.33 17.49 4.91
C ALA A 170 -23.07 18.34 5.16
N THR A 171 -22.53 18.30 6.37
CA THR A 171 -21.38 19.08 6.82
C THR A 171 -20.50 18.22 7.74
N ASN A 172 -19.20 18.52 7.78
CA ASN A 172 -18.34 17.99 8.83
C ASN A 172 -18.73 18.64 10.17
N ASP A 173 -19.33 17.85 11.06
CA ASP A 173 -19.87 18.27 12.37
C ASP A 173 -19.01 17.80 13.56
N ILE A 174 -17.94 17.03 13.29
CA ILE A 174 -16.92 16.70 14.28
C ILE A 174 -15.84 17.79 14.25
N PRO A 175 -15.45 18.37 15.40
CA PRO A 175 -14.32 19.30 15.49
C PRO A 175 -13.05 18.68 14.89
N THR A 176 -12.24 19.49 14.22
CA THR A 176 -11.00 19.02 13.60
C THR A 176 -9.91 20.06 13.78
N TYR A 177 -8.66 19.64 13.63
CA TYR A 177 -7.50 20.50 13.77
C TYR A 177 -7.63 21.73 12.86
N LEU A 178 -7.70 22.92 13.47
CA LEU A 178 -7.91 24.21 12.79
C LEU A 178 -9.10 24.20 11.79
N ASN A 179 -10.12 23.38 12.02
CA ASN A 179 -11.25 23.15 11.11
C ASN A 179 -10.86 22.67 9.69
N LYS A 180 -9.71 22.00 9.54
CA LYS A 180 -9.19 21.53 8.24
C LYS A 180 -9.78 20.20 7.76
N GLY A 181 -10.63 19.57 8.56
CA GLY A 181 -11.30 18.31 8.19
C GLY A 181 -10.51 17.03 8.49
N PHE A 182 -9.36 17.14 9.15
CA PHE A 182 -8.56 16.00 9.64
C PHE A 182 -8.15 16.22 11.11
N LEU A 183 -7.80 15.14 11.80
CA LEU A 183 -7.27 15.21 13.17
C LEU A 183 -5.75 15.38 13.14
N ALA A 184 -5.20 16.10 14.12
CA ALA A 184 -3.75 16.19 14.32
C ALA A 184 -3.40 15.66 15.72
N TRP A 185 -2.45 14.75 15.81
CA TRP A 185 -1.84 14.32 17.07
C TRP A 185 -0.69 15.26 17.42
N ASP A 186 -0.80 15.94 18.56
CA ASP A 186 0.15 16.96 19.02
C ASP A 186 0.29 16.93 20.56
N PRO A 187 0.88 15.86 21.14
CA PRO A 187 1.02 15.70 22.59
C PRO A 187 1.93 16.76 23.23
N ASP A 188 2.67 17.50 22.43
CA ASP A 188 3.58 18.55 22.86
C ASP A 188 3.00 19.96 22.64
N GLN A 189 1.84 20.10 21.98
CA GLN A 189 1.14 21.34 21.67
C GLN A 189 2.04 22.36 20.92
N LYS A 190 2.60 21.93 19.78
CA LYS A 190 3.58 22.69 18.97
C LYS A 190 3.21 22.87 17.50
N LEU A 191 2.17 22.21 16.99
CA LEU A 191 1.84 22.24 15.56
C LEU A 191 1.13 23.52 15.13
N ALA A 192 0.39 24.18 16.03
CA ALA A 192 -0.32 25.43 15.76
C ALA A 192 -0.05 26.50 16.84
N GLY A 193 -0.37 27.75 16.50
CA GLY A 193 -0.33 28.88 17.43
C GLY A 193 1.07 29.41 17.75
N GLU A 194 1.14 30.23 18.81
CA GLU A 194 2.43 30.56 19.43
C GLU A 194 2.85 29.35 20.27
N PRO A 195 4.06 28.78 20.08
CA PRO A 195 4.53 27.65 20.86
C PRO A 195 4.32 27.90 22.36
N GLU A 196 3.76 26.92 23.07
CA GLU A 196 3.42 26.99 24.50
C GLU A 196 2.21 27.90 24.85
N VAL A 197 1.43 28.36 23.88
CA VAL A 197 0.14 29.07 24.08
C VAL A 197 -1.00 28.22 23.54
N ALA A 198 -1.66 27.48 24.42
CA ALA A 198 -2.72 26.57 24.01
C ALA A 198 -3.97 27.29 23.45
N ASP A 199 -4.57 26.71 22.41
CA ASP A 199 -5.78 27.12 21.69
C ASP A 199 -6.76 25.92 21.60
N PRO A 200 -8.08 26.11 21.75
CA PRO A 200 -9.07 25.03 21.56
C PRO A 200 -9.05 24.37 20.17
N GLU A 201 -8.44 24.98 19.15
CA GLU A 201 -8.31 24.41 17.80
C GLU A 201 -6.94 23.73 17.54
N ASP A 202 -6.09 23.62 18.56
CA ASP A 202 -4.80 22.91 18.49
C ASP A 202 -4.98 21.41 18.27
N GLY A 203 -3.86 20.72 17.98
CA GLY A 203 -3.86 19.27 17.85
C GLY A 203 -4.21 18.59 19.18
N GLU A 204 -4.64 17.35 19.08
CA GLU A 204 -5.05 16.51 20.21
C GLU A 204 -3.84 16.04 21.02
N ALA A 205 -3.86 16.21 22.33
CA ALA A 205 -2.82 15.72 23.24
C ALA A 205 -3.25 14.49 24.04
N ASP A 206 -4.52 14.12 24.00
CA ASP A 206 -5.09 13.02 24.78
C ASP A 206 -5.43 11.81 23.91
N ILE A 207 -4.87 10.65 24.26
CA ILE A 207 -5.04 9.43 23.46
C ILE A 207 -6.47 8.89 23.60
N ASN A 208 -6.90 8.62 24.84
CA ASN A 208 -8.09 7.81 25.14
C ASN A 208 -9.20 8.55 25.89
N ALA A 209 -8.86 9.62 26.60
CA ALA A 209 -9.80 10.37 27.41
C ALA A 209 -9.27 11.78 27.65
N ASP A 210 -10.16 12.75 27.54
CA ASP A 210 -9.93 14.17 27.80
C ASP A 210 -9.19 14.43 29.14
N SER A 211 -8.31 15.41 29.11
CA SER A 211 -7.51 15.83 30.27
C SER A 211 -7.26 17.35 30.27
N GLY A 212 -6.19 17.80 30.95
CA GLY A 212 -5.77 19.21 30.93
C GLY A 212 -4.48 19.41 30.15
N ASN A 213 -4.13 18.48 29.26
CA ASN A 213 -2.91 18.51 28.46
C ASN A 213 -3.05 19.48 27.26
N ASP A 214 -4.27 19.65 26.75
CA ASP A 214 -4.65 20.67 25.78
C ASP A 214 -5.88 21.47 26.26
N LEU A 215 -6.50 22.25 25.37
CA LEU A 215 -7.70 23.06 25.67
C LEU A 215 -8.97 22.59 24.96
N ASN A 216 -8.89 21.54 24.14
CA ASN A 216 -10.09 20.92 23.58
C ASN A 216 -10.70 19.99 24.64
N ASP A 217 -11.95 19.54 24.44
CA ASP A 217 -12.64 18.62 25.35
C ASP A 217 -12.82 17.24 24.72
N THR A 218 -11.79 16.79 24.00
CA THR A 218 -11.82 15.59 23.15
C THR A 218 -10.70 14.60 23.45
N SER A 219 -10.66 13.49 22.72
CA SER A 219 -9.50 12.59 22.68
C SER A 219 -9.35 11.97 21.29
N LEU A 220 -8.12 11.60 20.91
CA LEU A 220 -7.80 11.16 19.55
C LEU A 220 -8.59 9.90 19.17
N VAL A 221 -8.62 8.91 20.06
CA VAL A 221 -9.34 7.65 19.83
C VAL A 221 -10.85 7.86 19.74
N GLU A 222 -11.42 8.73 20.58
CA GLU A 222 -12.86 9.02 20.54
C GLU A 222 -13.26 9.68 19.22
N GLN A 223 -12.56 10.75 18.83
CA GLN A 223 -12.84 11.48 17.60
C GLN A 223 -12.65 10.61 16.36
N LEU A 224 -11.53 9.87 16.30
CA LEU A 224 -11.25 9.00 15.16
C LEU A 224 -12.28 7.87 15.04
N THR A 225 -12.69 7.26 16.16
CA THR A 225 -13.73 6.24 16.18
C THR A 225 -15.07 6.80 15.68
N ALA A 226 -15.42 8.03 16.10
CA ALA A 226 -16.63 8.70 15.64
C ALA A 226 -16.58 8.99 14.12
N MET A 227 -15.45 9.47 13.59
CA MET A 227 -15.27 9.73 12.15
C MET A 227 -15.33 8.44 11.32
N VAL A 228 -14.72 7.34 11.79
CA VAL A 228 -14.79 6.03 11.14
C VAL A 228 -16.24 5.57 11.01
N LYS A 229 -17.01 5.61 12.10
CA LYS A 229 -18.43 5.20 12.09
C LYS A 229 -19.31 6.16 11.30
N GLY A 230 -19.01 7.45 11.32
CA GLY A 230 -19.75 8.47 10.59
C GLY A 230 -19.48 8.49 9.09
N THR A 231 -18.52 7.70 8.59
CA THR A 231 -18.41 7.41 7.16
C THR A 231 -19.70 6.76 6.65
N GLY A 232 -20.24 5.82 7.43
CA GLY A 232 -21.54 5.18 7.25
C GLY A 232 -21.62 4.27 6.02
N GLN A 233 -22.83 3.83 5.66
CA GLN A 233 -23.06 2.80 4.62
C GLN A 233 -24.07 3.23 3.55
N ALA A 234 -24.26 4.53 3.36
CA ALA A 234 -25.22 5.10 2.40
C ALA A 234 -24.52 5.70 1.16
N GLY A 235 -23.40 5.11 0.75
CA GLY A 235 -22.65 5.48 -0.44
C GLY A 235 -23.30 5.06 -1.75
N CYS A 236 -22.59 5.34 -2.84
CA CYS A 236 -23.06 5.17 -4.21
C CYS A 236 -23.26 3.69 -4.64
N GLY A 237 -22.64 2.73 -3.95
CA GLY A 237 -22.72 1.30 -4.32
C GLY A 237 -22.07 0.96 -5.67
N PHE A 238 -21.21 1.86 -6.16
CA PHE A 238 -20.19 1.61 -7.16
C PHE A 238 -18.89 2.07 -6.51
N GLU A 239 -18.20 1.12 -5.89
CA GLU A 239 -17.14 1.41 -4.93
C GLU A 239 -15.89 1.86 -5.70
N ALA A 240 -15.48 3.12 -5.58
CA ALA A 240 -14.31 3.66 -6.28
C ALA A 240 -13.14 3.86 -5.31
N GLN A 241 -12.80 2.83 -4.54
CA GLN A 241 -11.83 2.92 -3.44
C GLN A 241 -10.45 3.38 -3.92
N LEU A 242 -9.94 2.81 -5.03
CA LEU A 242 -8.62 3.18 -5.54
C LEU A 242 -8.63 4.58 -6.16
N GLU A 243 -9.69 4.93 -6.90
CA GLU A 243 -9.81 6.25 -7.51
C GLU A 243 -10.10 7.35 -6.48
N SER A 244 -10.79 7.08 -5.36
CA SER A 244 -10.99 8.10 -4.33
C SER A 244 -9.68 8.46 -3.64
N VAL A 245 -8.84 7.46 -3.34
CA VAL A 245 -7.47 7.66 -2.85
C VAL A 245 -6.63 8.42 -3.87
N TYR A 246 -6.66 8.01 -5.15
CA TYR A 246 -5.93 8.70 -6.21
C TYR A 246 -6.39 10.16 -6.35
N ARG A 247 -7.70 10.40 -6.38
CA ARG A 247 -8.30 11.73 -6.51
C ARG A 247 -7.84 12.67 -5.40
N PHE A 248 -7.87 12.21 -4.15
CA PHE A 248 -7.45 13.04 -3.01
C PHE A 248 -5.93 13.27 -3.02
N LEU A 249 -5.15 12.19 -3.03
CA LEU A 249 -3.70 12.27 -2.80
C LEU A 249 -2.90 12.70 -4.03
N VAL A 250 -3.32 12.29 -5.22
CA VAL A 250 -2.42 12.22 -6.39
C VAL A 250 -2.94 13.01 -7.59
N ASP A 251 -4.25 13.11 -7.82
CA ASP A 251 -4.77 13.79 -9.02
C ASP A 251 -4.34 15.27 -9.05
N PRO A 252 -3.52 15.71 -10.02
CA PRO A 252 -3.07 17.10 -10.09
C PRO A 252 -4.19 18.03 -10.53
N GLU A 253 -5.21 17.48 -11.19
CA GLU A 253 -6.36 18.21 -11.69
C GLU A 253 -7.62 17.42 -11.29
N PRO A 254 -8.05 17.41 -10.00
CA PRO A 254 -9.31 16.77 -9.62
C PRO A 254 -10.49 17.54 -10.23
N TYR A 255 -11.45 16.86 -10.86
CA TYR A 255 -12.55 17.52 -11.58
C TYR A 255 -13.61 18.08 -10.63
N ALA A 256 -14.15 19.26 -10.93
CA ALA A 256 -15.25 19.83 -10.14
C ALA A 256 -16.60 19.17 -10.51
N THR A 257 -16.82 18.95 -11.80
CA THR A 257 -18.06 18.38 -12.35
C THR A 257 -17.77 17.45 -13.52
N ILE A 258 -18.75 16.62 -13.86
CA ILE A 258 -18.77 15.85 -15.11
C ILE A 258 -19.91 16.40 -15.97
N GLU A 259 -19.56 16.86 -17.17
CA GLU A 259 -20.53 17.37 -18.16
C GLU A 259 -20.75 16.36 -19.29
N PHE A 260 -21.88 16.49 -19.99
CA PHE A 260 -22.19 15.66 -21.16
C PHE A 260 -21.96 16.40 -22.46
N GLN A 261 -21.13 15.84 -23.33
CA GLN A 261 -20.92 16.31 -24.71
C GLN A 261 -21.09 15.12 -25.66
N ASP A 262 -22.12 15.17 -26.53
CA ASP A 262 -22.41 14.12 -27.50
C ASP A 262 -22.41 12.69 -26.92
N ASP A 263 -23.13 12.48 -25.80
CA ASP A 263 -23.24 11.18 -25.10
C ASP A 263 -21.90 10.65 -24.53
N LYS A 264 -21.01 11.58 -24.18
CA LYS A 264 -19.77 11.31 -23.45
C LYS A 264 -19.70 12.16 -22.20
N ALA A 265 -19.32 11.52 -21.09
CA ALA A 265 -18.89 12.17 -19.87
C ALA A 265 -17.55 12.90 -20.13
N VAL A 266 -17.47 14.15 -19.69
CA VAL A 266 -16.30 15.01 -19.81
C VAL A 266 -16.04 15.66 -18.45
N PRO A 267 -14.96 15.28 -17.74
CA PRO A 267 -14.56 15.93 -16.50
C PRO A 267 -14.16 17.40 -16.75
N THR A 268 -14.83 18.33 -16.05
CA THR A 268 -14.71 19.78 -16.25
C THR A 268 -14.40 20.50 -14.92
N GLY A 269 -13.66 21.62 -15.00
CA GLY A 269 -13.30 22.43 -13.84
C GLY A 269 -12.25 21.76 -12.93
N LEU A 270 -11.90 22.47 -11.85
CA LEU A 270 -11.01 21.99 -10.78
C LEU A 270 -11.75 21.97 -9.44
N ASP A 271 -11.66 20.86 -8.73
CA ASP A 271 -12.15 20.74 -7.36
C ASP A 271 -11.17 21.42 -6.40
N ALA A 272 -11.45 22.70 -6.11
CA ALA A 272 -10.60 23.49 -5.23
C ALA A 272 -10.57 22.96 -3.79
N THR A 273 -11.62 22.26 -3.35
CA THR A 273 -11.69 21.69 -1.99
C THR A 273 -10.68 20.56 -1.84
N VAL A 274 -10.62 19.62 -2.79
CA VAL A 274 -9.59 18.56 -2.78
C VAL A 274 -8.19 19.15 -2.81
N LEU A 275 -7.95 20.13 -3.70
CA LEU A 275 -6.64 20.76 -3.81
C LEU A 275 -6.21 21.45 -2.50
N GLN A 276 -7.12 22.18 -1.86
CA GLN A 276 -6.87 22.84 -0.58
C GLN A 276 -6.61 21.82 0.53
N GLN A 277 -7.54 20.88 0.73
CA GLN A 277 -7.43 19.87 1.79
C GLN A 277 -6.17 19.02 1.64
N ARG A 278 -5.78 18.66 0.42
CA ARG A 278 -4.53 17.94 0.18
C ARG A 278 -3.32 18.77 0.60
N ALA A 279 -3.26 20.05 0.22
CA ALA A 279 -2.13 20.91 0.57
C ALA A 279 -2.02 21.13 2.09
N GLU A 280 -3.16 21.19 2.79
CA GLU A 280 -3.19 21.33 4.25
C GLU A 280 -2.89 20.02 4.99
N PHE A 281 -3.21 18.87 4.39
CA PHE A 281 -3.05 17.54 5.00
C PHE A 281 -1.66 16.93 4.75
N LEU A 282 -1.18 16.94 3.51
CA LEU A 282 0.05 16.25 3.11
C LEU A 282 1.29 17.08 3.39
N ARG A 283 2.24 16.48 4.11
CA ARG A 283 3.54 17.07 4.42
C ARG A 283 4.64 16.28 3.73
N PRO A 284 5.45 16.89 2.86
CA PRO A 284 6.49 16.16 2.14
C PRO A 284 7.50 15.45 3.05
N SER A 285 7.71 15.92 4.28
CA SER A 285 8.64 15.29 5.23
C SER A 285 8.05 14.09 5.99
N SER A 286 6.79 13.75 5.77
CA SER A 286 6.10 12.67 6.49
C SER A 286 6.20 11.32 5.78
N LEU A 287 6.07 10.25 6.57
CA LEU A 287 5.62 8.97 6.03
C LEU A 287 4.14 9.05 5.72
N LEU A 288 3.76 8.60 4.53
CA LEU A 288 2.36 8.51 4.10
C LEU A 288 1.88 7.07 4.29
N ALA A 289 0.93 6.86 5.21
CA ALA A 289 0.27 5.57 5.42
C ALA A 289 -1.17 5.66 4.90
N ILE A 290 -1.54 4.75 4.00
CA ILE A 290 -2.88 4.65 3.44
C ILE A 290 -3.46 3.32 3.94
N ILE A 291 -4.58 3.37 4.66
CA ILE A 291 -5.30 2.17 5.12
C ILE A 291 -6.67 2.15 4.46
N MET A 292 -6.88 1.17 3.60
CA MET A 292 -8.14 0.94 2.92
C MET A 292 -8.95 -0.15 3.63
N LEU A 293 -10.25 0.09 3.81
CA LEU A 293 -11.20 -0.89 4.34
C LEU A 293 -12.32 -1.10 3.33
N SER A 294 -12.49 -2.32 2.79
CA SER A 294 -13.61 -2.68 1.92
C SER A 294 -13.94 -4.17 2.00
N ASP A 295 -15.22 -4.50 1.81
CA ASP A 295 -15.70 -5.87 1.70
C ASP A 295 -16.03 -6.30 0.26
N GLU A 296 -15.76 -5.44 -0.73
CA GLU A 296 -16.03 -5.60 -2.16
C GLU A 296 -14.76 -5.36 -2.99
N ASN A 297 -14.85 -5.54 -4.32
CA ASN A 297 -13.76 -5.34 -5.26
C ASN A 297 -13.86 -3.93 -5.88
N ASP A 298 -12.71 -3.28 -6.09
CA ASP A 298 -12.66 -1.92 -6.62
C ASP A 298 -13.36 -1.76 -7.97
N CYS A 299 -14.30 -0.82 -8.02
CA CYS A 299 -15.02 -0.36 -9.20
C CYS A 299 -14.63 1.07 -9.59
N SER A 300 -13.33 1.37 -9.66
CA SER A 300 -12.81 2.67 -10.10
C SER A 300 -13.09 2.96 -11.58
N ILE A 301 -14.32 3.39 -11.89
CA ILE A 301 -14.82 3.72 -13.23
C ILE A 301 -14.14 4.97 -13.76
N ARG A 302 -13.63 4.90 -14.99
CA ARG A 302 -13.06 6.07 -15.69
C ARG A 302 -14.11 7.15 -15.91
N GLU A 303 -13.78 8.40 -15.66
CA GLU A 303 -14.76 9.50 -15.65
C GLU A 303 -14.99 10.11 -17.04
N GLU A 304 -14.20 9.75 -18.05
CA GLU A 304 -14.37 10.24 -19.41
C GLU A 304 -15.15 9.28 -20.34
N GLY A 305 -15.64 9.83 -21.44
CA GLY A 305 -16.18 9.04 -22.54
C GLY A 305 -17.49 8.33 -22.17
N ARG A 306 -17.60 7.06 -22.54
CA ARG A 306 -18.82 6.24 -22.32
C ARG A 306 -18.67 5.29 -21.14
N ASN A 307 -17.68 5.52 -20.28
CA ASN A 307 -17.36 4.60 -19.20
C ASN A 307 -18.47 4.56 -18.13
N TYR A 308 -19.15 5.69 -17.91
CA TYR A 308 -20.33 5.82 -17.04
C TYR A 308 -21.48 4.82 -17.33
N LEU A 309 -21.50 4.19 -18.51
CA LEU A 309 -22.55 3.24 -18.88
C LEU A 309 -22.54 2.00 -17.98
N VAL A 310 -21.41 1.66 -17.35
CA VAL A 310 -21.38 0.56 -16.38
C VAL A 310 -22.20 0.89 -15.12
N ALA A 311 -22.23 2.15 -14.70
CA ALA A 311 -23.03 2.64 -13.58
C ALA A 311 -24.50 2.96 -13.95
N GLU A 312 -24.91 2.81 -15.21
CA GLU A 312 -26.24 3.21 -15.67
C GLU A 312 -27.37 2.32 -15.12
N THR A 313 -28.25 2.90 -14.30
CA THR A 313 -29.35 2.20 -13.61
C THR A 313 -30.73 2.43 -14.22
N ARG A 314 -30.85 3.22 -15.29
CA ARG A 314 -32.15 3.46 -15.97
C ARG A 314 -32.85 2.15 -16.33
N ASN A 315 -34.15 2.10 -16.04
CA ASN A 315 -34.99 0.94 -16.34
C ASN A 315 -34.89 0.54 -17.82
N GLY A 316 -34.56 -0.73 -18.07
CA GLY A 316 -34.42 -1.32 -19.40
C GLY A 316 -33.06 -1.07 -20.08
N PHE A 317 -32.15 -0.31 -19.47
CA PHE A 317 -30.78 -0.22 -19.96
C PHE A 317 -30.01 -1.50 -19.64
N ARG A 318 -29.31 -2.06 -20.63
CA ARG A 318 -28.42 -3.22 -20.46
C ARG A 318 -27.18 -3.02 -21.30
N LEU A 319 -26.05 -3.49 -20.77
CA LEU A 319 -24.77 -3.47 -21.48
C LEU A 319 -24.83 -4.36 -22.72
N TRP A 320 -23.96 -4.06 -23.68
CA TRP A 320 -23.87 -4.82 -24.92
C TRP A 320 -23.22 -6.18 -24.69
N LYS A 321 -23.60 -7.15 -25.51
CA LYS A 321 -22.98 -8.47 -25.49
C LYS A 321 -21.49 -8.35 -25.83
N PRO A 322 -20.65 -9.23 -25.25
CA PRO A 322 -19.26 -9.36 -25.66
C PRO A 322 -19.19 -10.19 -26.95
N ARG A 323 -18.14 -9.97 -27.74
CA ARG A 323 -17.82 -10.86 -28.85
C ARG A 323 -17.38 -12.26 -28.35
N PRO A 324 -17.59 -13.34 -29.12
CA PRO A 324 -17.27 -14.71 -28.69
C PRO A 324 -15.80 -14.96 -28.30
N GLU A 325 -14.88 -14.17 -28.87
CA GLU A 325 -13.46 -14.24 -28.55
C GLU A 325 -13.19 -13.96 -27.07
N CYS A 326 -13.93 -13.03 -26.45
CA CYS A 326 -13.78 -12.67 -25.03
C CYS A 326 -13.98 -13.86 -24.07
N ALA A 327 -14.90 -14.77 -24.38
CA ALA A 327 -15.14 -15.94 -23.55
C ALA A 327 -13.95 -16.91 -23.55
N ARG A 328 -13.11 -16.89 -24.59
CA ARG A 328 -11.93 -17.75 -24.70
C ARG A 328 -10.70 -17.05 -24.15
N ASP A 329 -10.41 -15.86 -24.65
CA ASP A 329 -9.23 -15.08 -24.31
C ASP A 329 -9.61 -13.59 -24.23
N PRO A 330 -9.68 -13.00 -23.02
CA PRO A 330 -9.99 -11.58 -22.87
C PRO A 330 -8.89 -10.66 -23.39
N GLY A 331 -7.67 -11.19 -23.57
CA GLY A 331 -6.54 -10.49 -24.18
C GLY A 331 -6.55 -10.50 -25.71
N ASP A 332 -7.47 -11.24 -26.35
CA ASP A 332 -7.60 -11.25 -27.80
C ASP A 332 -7.94 -9.84 -28.31
N LYS A 333 -7.27 -9.39 -29.37
CA LYS A 333 -7.55 -8.10 -30.03
C LYS A 333 -9.01 -7.95 -30.51
N CYS A 334 -9.70 -9.07 -30.70
CA CYS A 334 -11.10 -9.19 -31.09
C CYS A 334 -12.04 -9.46 -29.91
N CYS A 335 -11.53 -9.56 -28.68
CA CYS A 335 -12.36 -9.38 -27.51
C CYS A 335 -12.78 -7.91 -27.40
N ARG A 336 -13.97 -7.62 -27.93
CA ARG A 336 -14.58 -6.29 -27.97
C ARG A 336 -16.05 -6.37 -27.62
N SER A 337 -16.61 -5.25 -27.17
CA SER A 337 -18.06 -5.13 -27.03
C SER A 337 -18.71 -5.13 -28.40
N CYS A 338 -19.89 -5.73 -28.54
CA CYS A 338 -20.65 -5.75 -29.80
C CYS A 338 -21.08 -4.35 -30.26
N SER A 339 -20.97 -3.32 -29.43
CA SER A 339 -21.20 -1.91 -29.81
C SER A 339 -19.98 -1.20 -30.39
N GLN A 340 -18.81 -1.84 -30.39
CA GLN A 340 -17.55 -1.26 -30.89
C GLN A 340 -17.26 -1.68 -32.33
N ASN A 341 -16.45 -0.89 -33.04
CA ASN A 341 -15.97 -1.24 -34.38
C ASN A 341 -15.15 -2.55 -34.33
N ASP A 342 -15.43 -3.43 -35.28
CA ASP A 342 -14.86 -4.77 -35.39
C ASP A 342 -14.37 -5.12 -36.81
N ASP A 343 -14.03 -4.13 -37.63
CA ASP A 343 -13.65 -4.31 -39.06
C ASP A 343 -12.49 -5.32 -39.28
N ASP A 344 -11.63 -5.53 -38.29
CA ASP A 344 -10.48 -6.45 -38.32
C ASP A 344 -10.74 -7.82 -37.65
N CYS A 345 -11.99 -8.11 -37.30
CA CYS A 345 -12.39 -9.29 -36.55
C CYS A 345 -13.39 -10.17 -37.31
N PRO A 346 -13.47 -11.48 -37.01
CA PRO A 346 -14.43 -12.38 -37.66
C PRO A 346 -15.88 -11.87 -37.53
N ALA A 347 -16.75 -12.17 -38.48
CA ALA A 347 -18.16 -11.85 -38.31
C ALA A 347 -18.73 -12.60 -37.08
N ALA A 348 -19.46 -11.90 -36.22
CA ALA A 348 -20.05 -12.46 -35.00
C ALA A 348 -21.58 -12.25 -35.02
N GLU A 349 -22.34 -13.29 -35.41
CA GLU A 349 -23.81 -13.22 -35.45
C GLU A 349 -24.41 -12.81 -34.09
N VAL A 350 -23.75 -13.19 -32.99
CA VAL A 350 -24.17 -12.85 -31.62
C VAL A 350 -24.24 -11.35 -31.34
N CYS A 351 -23.58 -10.53 -32.18
CA CYS A 351 -23.53 -9.08 -32.02
C CYS A 351 -24.68 -8.33 -32.68
N THR A 352 -25.55 -9.00 -33.43
CA THR A 352 -26.76 -8.38 -34.00
C THR A 352 -27.99 -8.85 -33.22
N GLY A 353 -28.69 -7.91 -32.59
CA GLY A 353 -29.95 -8.16 -31.90
C GLY A 353 -31.11 -8.40 -32.86
N ASP A 354 -32.23 -8.91 -32.34
CA ASP A 354 -33.45 -9.19 -33.11
C ASP A 354 -34.05 -7.92 -33.77
N ASP A 355 -33.68 -6.75 -33.26
CA ASP A 355 -34.07 -5.43 -33.75
C ASP A 355 -33.10 -4.86 -34.82
N GLY A 356 -32.04 -5.60 -35.16
CA GLY A 356 -31.00 -5.19 -36.10
C GLY A 356 -29.97 -4.21 -35.53
N PHE A 357 -30.03 -3.90 -34.23
CA PHE A 357 -29.04 -3.07 -33.54
C PHE A 357 -28.00 -3.94 -32.82
N PRO A 358 -26.89 -3.37 -32.32
CA PRO A 358 -25.93 -4.12 -31.52
C PRO A 358 -26.60 -4.85 -30.35
N ALA A 359 -26.38 -6.16 -30.28
CA ALA A 359 -27.02 -7.03 -29.30
C ALA A 359 -26.72 -6.60 -27.86
N ARG A 360 -27.75 -6.60 -27.00
CA ARG A 360 -27.65 -6.30 -25.57
C ARG A 360 -27.82 -7.56 -24.73
N LEU A 361 -27.26 -7.53 -23.53
CA LEU A 361 -27.48 -8.53 -22.51
C LEU A 361 -28.92 -8.44 -22.00
N SER A 362 -29.47 -9.56 -21.56
CA SER A 362 -30.75 -9.64 -20.85
C SER A 362 -30.62 -9.15 -19.41
N ALA A 363 -31.75 -8.97 -18.72
CA ALA A 363 -31.76 -8.65 -17.30
C ALA A 363 -31.12 -9.72 -16.40
N ALA A 364 -31.12 -10.99 -16.83
CA ALA A 364 -30.46 -12.06 -16.10
C ALA A 364 -28.95 -12.10 -16.35
N GLU A 365 -28.49 -11.68 -17.53
CA GLU A 365 -27.07 -11.66 -17.89
C GLU A 365 -26.35 -10.39 -17.39
N ASP A 366 -27.07 -9.28 -17.21
CA ASP A 366 -26.54 -7.99 -16.78
C ASP A 366 -27.31 -7.44 -15.55
N PRO A 367 -27.14 -8.08 -14.38
CA PRO A 367 -27.59 -7.51 -13.13
C PRO A 367 -26.65 -6.36 -12.71
N VAL A 368 -27.24 -5.25 -12.27
CA VAL A 368 -26.55 -3.96 -12.10
C VAL A 368 -25.45 -4.01 -11.04
N ASN A 369 -25.72 -4.60 -9.87
CA ASN A 369 -24.77 -4.63 -8.74
C ASN A 369 -23.55 -5.49 -9.03
N SER A 370 -23.64 -6.37 -10.02
CA SER A 370 -22.53 -7.26 -10.36
C SER A 370 -21.76 -6.76 -11.57
N ARG A 371 -21.74 -5.48 -11.94
CA ARG A 371 -21.06 -5.02 -13.17
C ARG A 371 -19.56 -4.75 -13.01
N CYS A 372 -19.05 -4.72 -11.78
CA CYS A 372 -17.66 -4.34 -11.48
C CYS A 372 -16.66 -5.50 -11.52
N TRP A 373 -17.04 -6.68 -12.02
CA TRP A 373 -16.16 -7.85 -12.14
C TRP A 373 -16.17 -8.45 -13.56
N ASP A 374 -15.03 -9.02 -13.97
CA ASP A 374 -14.82 -9.75 -15.25
C ASP A 374 -15.39 -9.04 -16.50
N GLN A 375 -15.24 -7.72 -16.55
CA GLN A 375 -15.91 -6.85 -17.53
C GLN A 375 -15.53 -7.17 -18.98
N LYS A 376 -14.29 -7.58 -19.24
CA LYS A 376 -13.86 -8.02 -20.57
C LYS A 376 -14.62 -9.24 -21.05
N ARG A 377 -14.75 -10.30 -20.23
CA ARG A 377 -15.51 -11.49 -20.64
C ARG A 377 -17.00 -11.20 -20.77
N ARG A 378 -17.53 -10.34 -19.90
CA ARG A 378 -18.98 -10.09 -19.79
C ARG A 378 -19.50 -9.02 -20.73
N PHE A 379 -18.70 -7.99 -21.04
CA PHE A 379 -19.12 -6.82 -21.82
C PHE A 379 -18.21 -6.56 -23.03
N GLY A 380 -17.06 -7.22 -23.11
CA GLY A 380 -16.07 -7.01 -24.16
C GLY A 380 -15.30 -5.69 -24.01
N PHE A 381 -15.44 -5.03 -22.87
CA PHE A 381 -14.86 -3.73 -22.60
C PHE A 381 -14.49 -3.62 -21.13
N ASP A 382 -13.44 -2.88 -20.83
CA ASP A 382 -13.01 -2.60 -19.46
C ASP A 382 -13.26 -1.11 -19.20
N PHE A 383 -14.16 -0.85 -18.28
CA PHE A 383 -14.66 0.47 -17.92
C PHE A 383 -13.81 1.13 -16.82
N LEU A 384 -12.95 0.35 -16.17
CA LEU A 384 -12.19 0.77 -14.99
C LEU A 384 -10.82 1.33 -15.37
N TYR A 385 -10.21 2.10 -14.49
CA TYR A 385 -8.80 2.43 -14.61
C TYR A 385 -7.92 1.18 -14.42
N PRO A 386 -6.80 1.07 -15.15
CA PRO A 386 -5.86 -0.03 -14.95
C PRO A 386 -5.11 0.14 -13.62
N ILE A 387 -4.79 -0.98 -12.95
CA ILE A 387 -4.03 -0.97 -11.67
C ILE A 387 -2.69 -0.24 -11.79
N GLU A 388 -2.06 -0.32 -12.97
CA GLU A 388 -0.84 0.40 -13.30
C GLU A 388 -0.93 1.92 -13.00
N ARG A 389 -2.11 2.55 -13.15
CA ARG A 389 -2.33 3.96 -12.77
C ARG A 389 -1.97 4.19 -11.30
N TYR A 390 -2.44 3.32 -10.42
CA TYR A 390 -2.25 3.42 -8.98
C TYR A 390 -0.84 2.99 -8.55
N ARG A 391 -0.24 1.99 -9.23
CA ARG A 391 1.18 1.67 -9.03
C ARG A 391 2.06 2.88 -9.31
N ARG A 392 1.87 3.54 -10.47
CA ARG A 392 2.61 4.75 -10.85
C ARG A 392 2.36 5.88 -9.86
N ALA A 393 1.11 6.06 -9.45
CA ALA A 393 0.71 7.06 -8.45
C ALA A 393 1.53 6.98 -7.15
N PHE A 394 1.84 5.78 -6.67
CA PHE A 394 2.57 5.58 -5.42
C PHE A 394 4.07 5.30 -5.58
N THR A 395 4.61 5.32 -6.80
CA THR A 395 6.03 4.99 -7.03
C THR A 395 6.77 5.95 -7.96
N GLU A 396 6.07 6.75 -8.77
CA GLU A 396 6.66 7.62 -9.78
C GLU A 396 6.51 9.10 -9.42
N ALA A 397 7.60 9.86 -9.54
CA ALA A 397 7.69 11.30 -9.26
C ALA A 397 6.82 12.17 -10.18
N GLN A 398 6.40 11.63 -11.33
CA GLN A 398 5.59 12.31 -12.32
C GLN A 398 4.47 11.41 -12.81
N ILE A 399 3.33 12.01 -13.07
CA ILE A 399 2.12 11.34 -13.53
C ILE A 399 1.48 12.14 -14.66
N GLU A 400 0.55 11.51 -15.39
CA GLU A 400 -0.18 12.16 -16.46
C GLU A 400 -1.33 13.01 -15.89
N ASN A 401 -1.40 14.29 -16.28
CA ASN A 401 -2.58 15.12 -16.07
C ASN A 401 -3.71 14.72 -17.04
N ARG A 402 -4.88 15.38 -17.00
CA ARG A 402 -6.02 15.03 -17.86
C ARG A 402 -5.73 15.18 -19.36
N ARG A 403 -4.71 15.96 -19.73
CA ARG A 403 -4.26 16.15 -21.12
C ARG A 403 -3.22 15.12 -21.56
N GLY A 404 -2.80 14.22 -20.68
CA GLY A 404 -1.74 13.24 -20.93
C GLY A 404 -0.33 13.82 -20.85
N GLU A 405 -0.17 15.01 -20.26
CA GLU A 405 1.13 15.64 -20.06
C GLU A 405 1.71 15.14 -18.72
N LEU A 406 3.00 14.80 -18.69
CA LEU A 406 3.69 14.45 -17.45
C LEU A 406 3.87 15.70 -16.59
N VAL A 407 3.33 15.67 -15.38
CA VAL A 407 3.41 16.72 -14.35
C VAL A 407 3.93 16.13 -13.04
N PRO A 408 4.47 16.95 -12.12
CA PRO A 408 4.85 16.48 -10.79
C PRO A 408 3.70 15.76 -10.08
N ASN A 409 4.02 14.63 -9.46
CA ASN A 409 3.09 13.89 -8.63
C ASN A 409 2.97 14.59 -7.25
N PRO A 410 1.76 15.00 -6.82
CA PRO A 410 1.56 15.72 -5.56
C PRO A 410 2.18 15.05 -4.31
N ILE A 411 2.21 13.72 -4.24
CA ILE A 411 2.79 13.02 -3.08
C ILE A 411 4.33 12.99 -3.08
N PHE A 412 4.97 13.33 -4.20
CA PHE A 412 6.43 13.43 -4.39
C PHE A 412 6.84 14.83 -4.84
N SER A 413 6.05 15.81 -4.45
CA SER A 413 6.31 17.23 -4.63
C SER A 413 5.98 17.95 -3.33
N ASP A 414 6.28 19.24 -3.28
CA ASP A 414 5.76 20.13 -2.26
C ASP A 414 4.35 20.61 -2.66
N PRO A 415 3.28 20.13 -1.99
CA PRO A 415 1.92 20.54 -2.28
C PRO A 415 1.57 21.92 -1.69
N ASN A 416 2.38 22.44 -0.75
CA ASN A 416 2.15 23.70 -0.04
C ASN A 416 3.43 24.55 0.05
N PRO A 417 3.81 25.23 -1.05
CA PRO A 417 5.07 26.00 -1.11
C PRO A 417 5.07 27.27 -0.24
N ASP A 418 3.98 27.56 0.47
CA ASP A 418 3.86 28.70 1.38
C ASP A 418 4.28 28.35 2.82
N ASP A 419 4.56 27.07 3.12
CA ASP A 419 5.10 26.65 4.42
C ASP A 419 6.63 26.43 4.41
N ASP A 420 7.17 26.06 5.58
CA ASP A 420 8.60 25.86 5.76
C ASP A 420 9.08 24.45 5.32
N ASP A 421 8.17 23.52 5.00
CA ASP A 421 8.47 22.15 4.57
C ASP A 421 8.62 22.04 3.03
N ASN A 422 9.76 22.52 2.55
CA ASN A 422 10.13 22.44 1.14
C ASN A 422 10.76 21.06 0.77
N SER A 423 10.48 20.01 1.54
CA SER A 423 11.04 18.68 1.29
C SER A 423 10.31 17.91 0.20
N ILE A 424 10.83 16.73 -0.11
CA ILE A 424 10.22 15.82 -1.09
C ILE A 424 10.20 14.43 -0.48
N ARG A 425 9.01 13.86 -0.40
CA ARG A 425 8.81 12.53 0.16
C ARG A 425 9.56 11.49 -0.66
N ASP A 426 10.32 10.64 0.03
CA ASP A 426 10.90 9.47 -0.63
C ASP A 426 9.78 8.45 -0.94
N PRO A 427 9.73 7.86 -2.16
CA PRO A 427 8.77 6.83 -2.49
C PRO A 427 8.73 5.69 -1.50
N GLY A 428 9.85 5.29 -0.90
CA GLY A 428 9.92 4.25 0.14
C GLY A 428 9.20 4.60 1.44
N LEU A 429 8.71 5.83 1.60
CA LEU A 429 7.90 6.29 2.73
C LEU A 429 6.39 6.30 2.44
N VAL A 430 5.94 5.71 1.33
CA VAL A 430 4.51 5.57 1.01
C VAL A 430 4.08 4.13 1.25
N PHE A 431 3.19 3.88 2.21
CA PHE A 431 2.69 2.55 2.53
C PHE A 431 1.20 2.45 2.20
N PHE A 432 0.80 1.34 1.59
CA PHE A 432 -0.59 1.06 1.26
C PHE A 432 -1.00 -0.27 1.88
N ALA A 433 -1.95 -0.21 2.81
CA ALA A 433 -2.54 -1.36 3.47
C ALA A 433 -3.99 -1.53 3.03
N GLY A 434 -4.37 -2.75 2.65
CA GLY A 434 -5.76 -3.10 2.37
C GLY A 434 -6.28 -4.12 3.37
N ILE A 435 -7.28 -3.74 4.16
CA ILE A 435 -8.15 -4.65 4.91
C ILE A 435 -9.32 -4.98 3.99
N VAL A 436 -9.11 -6.00 3.16
CA VAL A 436 -9.97 -6.30 2.01
C VAL A 436 -10.53 -7.71 2.07
N GLY A 437 -11.45 -8.03 1.17
CA GLY A 437 -12.04 -9.35 1.07
C GLY A 437 -11.05 -10.43 0.60
N VAL A 438 -10.51 -11.15 1.57
CA VAL A 438 -9.64 -12.33 1.39
C VAL A 438 -9.79 -13.21 2.63
N PRO A 439 -9.85 -14.56 2.52
CA PRO A 439 -9.83 -15.42 3.70
C PRO A 439 -8.58 -15.16 4.54
N TRP A 440 -8.75 -14.86 5.83
CA TRP A 440 -7.62 -14.62 6.74
C TRP A 440 -6.67 -15.82 6.78
N GLN A 441 -7.19 -17.03 6.56
CA GLN A 441 -6.43 -18.28 6.51
C GLN A 441 -5.35 -18.29 5.43
N ASP A 442 -5.62 -17.67 4.27
CA ASP A 442 -4.68 -17.69 3.15
C ASP A 442 -3.48 -16.78 3.39
N ILE A 443 -3.71 -15.69 4.10
CA ILE A 443 -2.71 -14.65 4.36
C ILE A 443 -2.06 -14.77 5.75
N ALA A 444 -2.57 -15.62 6.65
CA ALA A 444 -1.97 -15.88 7.95
C ALA A 444 -0.63 -16.61 7.83
N ARG A 445 0.28 -16.36 8.79
CA ARG A 445 1.44 -17.23 9.00
C ARG A 445 0.99 -18.61 9.47
N VAL A 446 1.83 -19.62 9.22
CA VAL A 446 1.54 -21.02 9.60
C VAL A 446 2.33 -21.43 10.83
N ASN A 447 1.72 -22.21 11.71
CA ASN A 447 2.40 -22.78 12.88
C ASN A 447 3.29 -23.98 12.49
N GLU A 448 3.94 -24.60 13.47
CA GLU A 448 4.79 -25.80 13.27
C GLU A 448 4.08 -26.99 12.60
N ALA A 449 2.75 -27.06 12.71
CA ALA A 449 1.94 -28.09 12.05
C ALA A 449 1.58 -27.75 10.59
N GLY A 450 2.05 -26.60 10.08
CA GLY A 450 1.74 -26.09 8.75
C GLY A 450 0.32 -25.53 8.62
N GLN A 451 -0.34 -25.21 9.73
CA GLN A 451 -1.72 -24.69 9.74
C GLN A 451 -1.73 -23.18 9.94
N PRO A 452 -2.61 -22.43 9.26
CA PRO A 452 -2.83 -20.99 9.52
C PRO A 452 -3.10 -20.71 11.00
N ASP A 453 -2.33 -19.83 11.63
CA ASP A 453 -2.43 -19.51 13.06
C ASP A 453 -1.99 -18.05 13.30
N LEU A 454 -2.96 -17.17 13.61
CA LEU A 454 -2.70 -15.74 13.85
C LEU A 454 -2.00 -15.46 15.19
N LEU A 455 -1.90 -16.43 16.08
CA LEU A 455 -1.27 -16.27 17.39
C LEU A 455 0.13 -16.90 17.44
N ARG A 456 0.34 -18.01 16.73
CA ARG A 456 1.58 -18.82 16.79
C ARG A 456 2.17 -19.12 15.42
N GLY A 457 1.74 -18.39 14.39
CA GLY A 457 2.35 -18.46 13.06
C GLY A 457 3.84 -18.10 13.11
N LEU A 458 4.64 -18.83 12.34
CA LEU A 458 6.09 -18.68 12.33
C LEU A 458 6.52 -17.68 11.25
N ASN A 459 7.46 -16.80 11.58
CA ASN A 459 8.15 -15.96 10.58
C ASN A 459 9.16 -16.80 9.75
N GLN A 460 9.87 -16.14 8.83
CA GLN A 460 10.90 -16.77 8.00
C GLN A 460 12.05 -17.41 8.80
N ASP A 461 12.34 -16.91 10.00
CA ASP A 461 13.35 -17.45 10.91
C ASP A 461 12.85 -18.62 11.76
N GLY A 462 11.56 -18.96 11.65
CA GLY A 462 10.92 -20.03 12.42
C GLY A 462 10.49 -19.61 13.82
N GLU A 463 10.43 -18.32 14.12
CA GLU A 463 10.01 -17.78 15.41
C GLU A 463 8.49 -17.55 15.44
N PRO A 464 7.80 -17.90 16.54
CA PRO A 464 6.35 -17.75 16.66
C PRO A 464 5.96 -16.28 16.91
N VAL A 465 5.73 -15.54 15.82
CA VAL A 465 5.33 -14.13 15.87
C VAL A 465 3.83 -13.90 15.63
N GLY A 466 3.11 -14.89 15.10
CA GLY A 466 1.68 -14.77 14.76
C GLY A 466 1.43 -13.87 13.55
N GLY A 467 0.21 -13.35 13.41
CA GLY A 467 -0.17 -12.34 12.42
C GLY A 467 -0.19 -12.82 10.95
N PHE A 468 -0.29 -11.83 10.05
CA PHE A 468 -0.31 -12.03 8.61
C PHE A 468 1.10 -12.06 8.00
N LYS A 469 1.23 -12.75 6.88
CA LYS A 469 2.44 -12.80 6.06
C LYS A 469 2.79 -11.41 5.54
N ASN A 470 4.06 -11.04 5.58
CA ASN A 470 4.59 -9.84 4.91
C ASN A 470 4.77 -10.07 3.39
N ALA A 471 5.21 -9.04 2.66
CA ALA A 471 5.37 -9.12 1.20
C ALA A 471 6.31 -10.25 0.72
N ASP A 472 7.42 -10.49 1.44
CA ASP A 472 8.37 -11.54 1.10
C ASP A 472 7.78 -12.93 1.38
N GLU A 473 7.10 -13.10 2.52
CA GLU A 473 6.39 -14.33 2.89
C GLU A 473 5.24 -14.64 1.93
N LEU A 474 4.50 -13.63 1.45
CA LEU A 474 3.45 -13.79 0.44
C LEU A 474 4.02 -14.19 -0.92
N SER A 475 5.23 -13.72 -1.24
CA SER A 475 5.93 -14.01 -2.49
C SER A 475 6.70 -15.34 -2.47
N ALA A 476 6.87 -15.94 -1.30
CA ALA A 476 7.60 -17.19 -1.14
C ALA A 476 6.79 -18.41 -1.61
N PRO A 477 7.43 -19.44 -2.20
CA PRO A 477 6.78 -20.70 -2.52
C PRO A 477 6.20 -21.37 -1.27
N LEU A 478 5.03 -21.97 -1.42
CA LEU A 478 4.34 -22.67 -0.32
C LEU A 478 3.93 -24.09 -0.70
N LEU A 479 3.47 -24.85 0.32
CA LEU A 479 3.01 -26.24 0.17
C LEU A 479 4.05 -27.14 -0.53
N GLY A 480 5.31 -27.03 -0.11
CA GLY A 480 6.42 -27.80 -0.69
C GLY A 480 6.78 -27.42 -2.12
N GLY A 481 6.44 -26.19 -2.54
CA GLY A 481 6.66 -25.70 -3.90
C GLY A 481 5.56 -26.10 -4.88
N ALA A 482 4.41 -26.57 -4.40
CA ALA A 482 3.24 -26.83 -5.23
C ALA A 482 2.68 -25.55 -5.87
N PHE A 483 2.83 -24.42 -5.18
CA PHE A 483 2.49 -23.09 -5.67
C PHE A 483 3.72 -22.19 -5.58
N SER A 484 3.87 -21.31 -6.57
CA SER A 484 4.98 -20.38 -6.67
C SER A 484 4.95 -19.28 -5.61
N SER A 485 3.75 -18.88 -5.17
CA SER A 485 3.54 -17.87 -4.13
C SER A 485 2.11 -17.93 -3.57
N THR A 486 1.86 -17.23 -2.46
CA THR A 486 0.50 -17.00 -1.94
C THR A 486 -0.33 -16.21 -2.96
N TRP A 487 0.31 -15.30 -3.72
CA TRP A 487 -0.35 -14.54 -4.78
C TRP A 487 -0.95 -15.42 -5.89
N GLU A 488 -0.30 -16.54 -6.23
CA GLU A 488 -0.89 -17.50 -7.17
C GLU A 488 -2.24 -18.04 -6.66
N ILE A 489 -2.37 -18.21 -5.34
CA ILE A 489 -3.56 -18.75 -4.71
C ILE A 489 -4.67 -17.70 -4.62
N ILE A 490 -4.38 -16.53 -4.08
CA ILE A 490 -5.42 -15.52 -3.77
C ILE A 490 -5.73 -14.57 -4.93
N LEU A 491 -4.81 -14.41 -5.89
CA LEU A 491 -4.94 -13.44 -6.98
C LEU A 491 -4.85 -14.09 -8.37
N GLY A 492 -4.09 -15.19 -8.51
CA GLY A 492 -3.83 -15.81 -9.79
C GLY A 492 -2.88 -14.96 -10.64
N ASP A 493 -3.21 -14.77 -11.93
CA ASP A 493 -2.45 -13.91 -12.83
C ASP A 493 -3.39 -13.00 -13.64
N PRO A 494 -3.75 -11.83 -13.07
CA PRO A 494 -4.66 -10.88 -13.70
C PRO A 494 -4.18 -10.39 -15.08
N ALA A 495 -2.87 -10.24 -15.27
CA ALA A 495 -2.29 -9.76 -16.53
C ALA A 495 -2.53 -10.75 -17.69
N ASN A 496 -2.67 -12.04 -17.37
CA ASN A 496 -2.99 -13.10 -18.33
C ASN A 496 -4.40 -13.67 -18.14
N TYR A 497 -5.28 -12.96 -17.41
CA TYR A 497 -6.67 -13.38 -17.13
C TYR A 497 -6.80 -14.79 -16.54
N GLN A 498 -5.82 -15.20 -15.73
CA GLN A 498 -5.89 -16.47 -15.00
C GLN A 498 -6.50 -16.22 -13.63
N PRO A 499 -7.58 -16.94 -13.27
CA PRO A 499 -8.23 -16.75 -11.98
C PRO A 499 -7.34 -17.23 -10.83
N PRO A 500 -7.63 -16.78 -9.60
CA PRO A 500 -7.05 -17.33 -8.36
C PRO A 500 -7.14 -18.86 -8.30
N LYS A 501 -6.15 -19.52 -7.68
CA LYS A 501 -6.19 -20.97 -7.44
C LYS A 501 -7.07 -21.34 -6.25
N ASP A 502 -7.31 -20.43 -5.31
CA ASP A 502 -8.35 -20.61 -4.32
C ASP A 502 -9.72 -20.38 -4.95
N PRO A 503 -10.60 -21.39 -5.04
CA PRO A 503 -11.96 -21.21 -5.52
C PRO A 503 -12.76 -20.16 -4.73
N PHE A 504 -12.48 -19.92 -3.45
CA PHE A 504 -13.16 -18.87 -2.67
C PHE A 504 -12.81 -17.45 -3.14
N MET A 505 -11.67 -17.27 -3.80
CA MET A 505 -11.24 -15.98 -4.35
C MET A 505 -11.70 -15.76 -5.81
N VAL A 506 -12.40 -16.72 -6.42
CA VAL A 506 -12.96 -16.55 -7.77
C VAL A 506 -14.30 -15.82 -7.68
N GLU A 507 -14.38 -14.62 -8.25
CA GLU A 507 -15.64 -13.88 -8.40
C GLU A 507 -16.62 -14.66 -9.28
N SER A 508 -17.83 -14.92 -8.78
CA SER A 508 -18.85 -15.67 -9.50
C SER A 508 -20.24 -15.35 -8.96
N THR A 509 -21.22 -15.23 -9.85
CA THR A 509 -22.66 -15.19 -9.48
C THR A 509 -23.23 -16.59 -9.33
N ALA A 510 -22.55 -17.62 -9.85
CA ALA A 510 -22.96 -19.01 -9.77
C ALA A 510 -22.19 -19.74 -8.65
N PRO A 511 -22.82 -20.70 -7.95
CA PRO A 511 -22.13 -21.53 -6.97
C PRO A 511 -20.88 -22.18 -7.55
N ARG A 512 -19.78 -22.07 -6.80
CA ARG A 512 -18.46 -22.59 -7.17
C ARG A 512 -18.29 -24.03 -6.69
N SER A 513 -17.11 -24.59 -6.94
CA SER A 513 -16.72 -25.92 -6.49
C SER A 513 -15.20 -26.01 -6.32
N GLY A 514 -14.72 -27.00 -5.58
CA GLY A 514 -13.30 -27.20 -5.29
C GLY A 514 -13.01 -27.09 -3.79
N SER A 515 -11.73 -26.94 -3.45
CA SER A 515 -11.27 -26.82 -2.07
C SER A 515 -10.21 -25.74 -1.96
N ASN A 516 -10.17 -25.03 -0.84
CA ASN A 516 -9.09 -24.10 -0.53
C ASN A 516 -7.75 -24.87 -0.48
N PRO A 517 -6.72 -24.45 -1.22
CA PRO A 517 -5.44 -25.18 -1.27
C PRO A 517 -4.68 -25.23 0.05
N ILE A 518 -4.89 -24.26 0.95
CA ILE A 518 -4.14 -24.09 2.20
C ILE A 518 -4.80 -24.87 3.34
N THR A 519 -6.11 -24.71 3.54
CA THR A 519 -6.85 -25.35 4.64
C THR A 519 -7.43 -26.71 4.27
N GLY A 520 -7.68 -26.95 2.97
CA GLY A 520 -8.42 -28.12 2.49
C GLY A 520 -9.93 -28.01 2.65
N ASP A 521 -10.45 -26.87 3.12
CA ASP A 521 -11.89 -26.62 3.24
C ASP A 521 -12.56 -26.76 1.86
N THR A 522 -13.59 -27.58 1.79
CA THR A 522 -14.28 -27.88 0.53
C THR A 522 -15.50 -26.98 0.38
N ILE A 523 -15.70 -26.43 -0.82
CA ILE A 523 -16.91 -25.67 -1.14
C ILE A 523 -18.13 -26.57 -1.04
N VAL A 524 -19.14 -26.11 -0.30
CA VAL A 524 -20.42 -26.80 -0.12
C VAL A 524 -21.46 -26.18 -1.05
N PRO A 525 -22.05 -26.94 -1.99
CA PRO A 525 -23.09 -26.45 -2.88
C PRO A 525 -24.40 -26.08 -2.15
N PRO A 526 -25.24 -25.19 -2.72
CA PRO A 526 -26.42 -24.67 -2.01
C PRO A 526 -27.47 -25.72 -1.61
N THR A 527 -27.48 -26.88 -2.27
CA THR A 527 -28.49 -27.93 -2.02
C THR A 527 -27.98 -29.11 -1.20
N GLU A 528 -26.69 -29.11 -0.82
CA GLU A 528 -26.06 -30.22 -0.10
C GLU A 528 -25.85 -29.88 1.38
N ALA A 529 -25.91 -30.90 2.24
CA ALA A 529 -25.59 -30.73 3.64
C ALA A 529 -24.07 -30.59 3.83
N GLY A 530 -23.65 -29.65 4.67
CA GLY A 530 -22.25 -29.38 4.96
C GLY A 530 -22.02 -27.91 5.33
N TRP A 531 -20.87 -27.67 5.95
CA TRP A 531 -20.41 -26.34 6.32
C TRP A 531 -18.88 -26.29 6.29
N ASN A 532 -18.31 -25.19 5.80
CA ASN A 532 -16.86 -24.94 5.84
C ASN A 532 -16.52 -23.67 6.64
N GLY A 533 -15.29 -23.58 7.13
CA GLY A 533 -14.84 -22.48 7.99
C GLY A 533 -14.50 -21.16 7.28
N ILE A 534 -14.68 -21.07 5.95
CA ILE A 534 -14.31 -19.90 5.14
C ILE A 534 -15.55 -19.11 4.75
N ASN A 535 -16.43 -19.69 3.94
CA ASN A 535 -17.67 -19.04 3.48
C ASN A 535 -18.96 -19.74 3.96
N GLY A 536 -18.83 -20.78 4.79
CA GLY A 536 -19.95 -21.60 5.22
C GLY A 536 -20.44 -22.53 4.12
N ARG A 537 -21.11 -21.97 3.11
CA ARG A 537 -21.59 -22.66 1.91
C ARG A 537 -21.91 -21.65 0.80
N GLU A 538 -21.98 -22.13 -0.43
CA GLU A 538 -22.49 -21.32 -1.54
C GLU A 538 -24.01 -21.17 -1.43
N TYR A 539 -24.55 -20.11 -2.02
CA TYR A 539 -25.98 -19.79 -1.94
C TYR A 539 -26.58 -19.47 -3.31
N THR A 540 -27.90 -19.49 -3.37
CA THR A 540 -28.63 -19.23 -4.61
C THR A 540 -28.87 -17.74 -4.79
N ILE A 541 -28.26 -17.15 -5.80
CA ILE A 541 -28.54 -15.76 -6.21
C ILE A 541 -29.76 -15.77 -7.15
N PRO A 542 -30.89 -15.14 -6.78
CA PRO A 542 -32.12 -15.25 -7.56
C PRO A 542 -32.00 -14.65 -8.96
N THR A 543 -32.46 -15.38 -9.97
CA THR A 543 -32.51 -14.89 -11.34
C THR A 543 -33.42 -13.66 -11.43
N GLY A 544 -32.88 -12.54 -11.92
CA GLY A 544 -33.62 -11.28 -12.06
C GLY A 544 -33.60 -10.39 -10.81
N SER A 545 -32.81 -10.73 -9.78
CA SER A 545 -32.43 -9.79 -8.72
C SER A 545 -31.53 -8.67 -9.28
N THR A 546 -31.11 -7.74 -8.41
CA THR A 546 -30.10 -6.73 -8.75
C THR A 546 -28.70 -7.31 -8.91
N GLY A 547 -28.49 -8.60 -8.64
CA GLY A 547 -27.21 -9.30 -8.68
C GLY A 547 -26.49 -9.31 -7.35
N ASP A 548 -25.61 -10.30 -7.20
CA ASP A 548 -24.72 -10.49 -6.06
C ASP A 548 -23.57 -11.44 -6.48
N LEU A 549 -22.59 -11.70 -5.60
CA LEU A 549 -21.49 -12.63 -5.81
C LEU A 549 -21.39 -13.68 -4.70
N GLN A 550 -20.79 -14.82 -4.99
CA GLN A 550 -20.46 -15.79 -3.95
C GLN A 550 -19.38 -15.21 -3.02
N TYR A 551 -19.54 -15.42 -1.71
CA TYR A 551 -18.66 -14.82 -0.70
C TYR A 551 -17.26 -15.44 -0.72
N ALA A 552 -16.23 -14.60 -0.56
CA ALA A 552 -14.87 -15.05 -0.31
C ALA A 552 -14.71 -15.57 1.11
N CYS A 553 -15.32 -14.89 2.07
CA CYS A 553 -15.31 -15.30 3.46
C CYS A 553 -16.52 -14.72 4.22
N ILE A 554 -16.84 -15.33 5.36
CA ILE A 554 -17.87 -14.88 6.29
C ILE A 554 -17.35 -14.88 7.74
N PHE A 555 -18.01 -14.15 8.63
CA PHE A 555 -17.69 -14.11 10.06
C PHE A 555 -18.93 -13.81 10.90
N ASP A 556 -18.92 -14.26 12.16
CA ASP A 556 -20.04 -14.04 13.08
C ASP A 556 -20.21 -12.56 13.43
N LEU A 557 -21.46 -12.09 13.48
CA LEU A 557 -21.78 -10.76 14.00
C LEU A 557 -21.76 -10.76 15.54
N ILE A 558 -21.38 -9.63 16.13
CA ILE A 558 -21.53 -9.42 17.58
C ILE A 558 -23.02 -9.41 17.95
N ASP A 559 -23.80 -8.66 17.18
CA ASP A 559 -25.24 -8.54 17.33
C ASP A 559 -25.95 -9.00 16.05
N SER A 560 -26.97 -9.86 16.20
CA SER A 560 -27.81 -10.28 15.08
C SER A 560 -28.64 -9.10 14.54
N LYS A 561 -28.90 -9.08 13.23
CA LYS A 561 -29.74 -8.08 12.56
C LYS A 561 -31.04 -8.69 12.07
N THR A 562 -32.17 -8.02 12.31
CA THR A 562 -33.46 -8.44 11.76
C THR A 562 -33.71 -7.75 10.41
N CYS A 563 -33.88 -8.53 9.35
CA CYS A 563 -34.10 -8.02 7.98
C CYS A 563 -35.57 -7.73 7.65
N GLU A 564 -36.40 -7.39 8.65
CA GLU A 564 -37.80 -7.01 8.40
C GLU A 564 -37.88 -5.62 7.71
N GLY A 565 -38.72 -5.51 6.68
CA GLY A 565 -38.98 -4.24 5.98
C GLY A 565 -37.88 -3.80 5.02
N ASN A 566 -37.61 -2.49 4.96
CA ASN A 566 -36.72 -1.84 3.99
C ASN A 566 -35.32 -1.48 4.54
N SER A 567 -34.87 -2.09 5.64
CA SER A 567 -33.55 -1.80 6.26
C SER A 567 -32.40 -1.98 5.27
N GLN A 568 -31.79 -0.90 4.76
CA GLN A 568 -30.94 -0.87 3.55
C GLN A 568 -29.77 -1.85 3.52
N SER A 569 -29.39 -2.41 4.67
CA SER A 569 -28.14 -3.13 4.89
C SER A 569 -28.39 -4.49 5.56
N CYS A 570 -29.10 -5.38 4.87
CA CYS A 570 -29.46 -6.70 5.41
C CYS A 570 -29.56 -7.75 4.30
N ASP A 571 -28.76 -8.81 4.41
CA ASP A 571 -28.57 -9.84 3.38
C ASP A 571 -29.58 -11.00 3.49
N CYS A 572 -30.33 -11.08 4.60
CA CYS A 572 -31.30 -12.15 4.89
C CYS A 572 -32.75 -11.81 4.53
N ARG A 573 -32.95 -10.88 3.60
CA ARG A 573 -34.30 -10.50 3.16
C ARG A 573 -34.93 -11.61 2.32
N GLU A 574 -36.23 -11.85 2.54
CA GLU A 574 -36.99 -12.76 1.69
C GLU A 574 -37.10 -12.22 0.26
N VAL A 575 -36.81 -13.07 -0.73
CA VAL A 575 -37.05 -12.79 -2.14
C VAL A 575 -38.26 -13.61 -2.59
N GLY A 576 -39.30 -12.92 -3.06
CA GLY A 576 -40.57 -13.56 -3.43
C GLY A 576 -40.40 -14.71 -4.43
N GLY A 577 -40.79 -15.91 -4.02
CA GLY A 577 -40.78 -17.11 -4.85
C GLY A 577 -39.50 -17.94 -4.79
N GLN A 578 -38.53 -17.60 -3.94
CA GLN A 578 -37.33 -18.42 -3.69
C GLN A 578 -37.07 -18.61 -2.19
N PRO A 579 -36.71 -19.84 -1.75
CA PRO A 579 -36.26 -20.06 -0.37
C PRO A 579 -34.93 -19.34 -0.13
N ASN A 580 -34.78 -18.73 1.05
CA ASN A 580 -33.52 -18.13 1.47
C ASN A 580 -32.55 -19.24 1.91
N ASP A 581 -31.45 -19.45 1.18
CA ASP A 581 -30.40 -20.42 1.51
C ASP A 581 -29.05 -19.75 1.85
N ASN A 582 -29.08 -18.44 2.13
CA ASN A 582 -27.89 -17.62 2.36
C ASN A 582 -27.18 -18.01 3.69
N PRO A 583 -25.86 -18.31 3.66
CA PRO A 583 -25.09 -18.70 4.86
C PRO A 583 -25.05 -17.64 5.97
N LEU A 584 -25.39 -16.39 5.66
CA LEU A 584 -25.40 -15.31 6.64
C LEU A 584 -26.59 -15.36 7.60
N CYS A 585 -27.59 -16.16 7.24
CA CYS A 585 -28.90 -16.16 7.86
C CYS A 585 -29.07 -17.33 8.83
N GLU A 586 -29.74 -17.05 9.94
CA GLU A 586 -29.98 -18.01 10.99
C GLU A 586 -30.78 -19.21 10.44
N PRO A 587 -30.38 -20.46 10.76
CA PRO A 587 -31.16 -21.65 10.41
C PRO A 587 -32.58 -21.58 10.97
N GLU A 588 -33.57 -22.02 10.19
CA GLU A 588 -34.92 -22.21 10.73
C GLU A 588 -34.95 -23.25 11.86
N ALA A 589 -35.92 -23.11 12.77
CA ALA A 589 -36.05 -23.99 13.93
C ALA A 589 -36.10 -25.48 13.55
N GLY A 590 -35.16 -26.27 14.07
CA GLY A 590 -35.02 -27.69 13.77
C GLY A 590 -33.95 -28.02 12.74
N ASN A 591 -33.32 -27.01 12.13
CA ASN A 591 -32.15 -27.12 11.27
C ASN A 591 -30.90 -26.57 11.98
N ASP A 592 -29.72 -26.99 11.53
CA ASP A 592 -28.43 -26.42 11.92
C ASP A 592 -27.74 -25.70 10.74
N GLU A 593 -26.55 -25.15 10.97
CA GLU A 593 -25.80 -24.42 9.93
C GLU A 593 -25.43 -25.31 8.74
N ALA A 594 -25.25 -26.61 8.94
CA ALA A 594 -24.88 -27.55 7.88
C ALA A 594 -26.09 -27.95 7.02
N ASP A 595 -27.32 -27.70 7.46
CA ASP A 595 -28.51 -28.02 6.69
C ASP A 595 -28.73 -27.03 5.52
N PRO A 596 -29.11 -27.52 4.32
CA PRO A 596 -29.42 -26.70 3.15
C PRO A 596 -30.84 -26.08 3.21
N GLN A 597 -31.56 -26.26 4.31
CA GLN A 597 -32.95 -25.83 4.45
C GLN A 597 -33.08 -24.29 4.44
N PRO A 598 -34.29 -23.77 4.17
CA PRO A 598 -34.53 -22.35 4.23
C PRO A 598 -34.07 -21.72 5.56
N ARG A 599 -33.62 -20.47 5.47
CA ARG A 599 -33.10 -19.66 6.55
C ARG A 599 -34.08 -18.56 6.93
N THR A 600 -33.99 -18.08 8.17
CA THR A 600 -34.84 -17.00 8.67
C THR A 600 -34.41 -15.65 8.07
N THR A 601 -35.15 -14.60 8.42
CA THR A 601 -34.80 -13.21 8.10
C THR A 601 -33.86 -12.57 9.12
N THR A 602 -33.29 -13.35 10.03
CA THR A 602 -32.28 -12.88 11.00
C THR A 602 -30.88 -13.14 10.44
N GLN A 603 -30.12 -12.07 10.23
CA GLN A 603 -28.72 -12.14 9.86
C GLN A 603 -27.85 -12.29 11.11
N ILE A 604 -27.02 -13.32 11.14
CA ILE A 604 -26.13 -13.66 12.25
C ILE A 604 -24.64 -13.64 11.84
N LYS A 605 -24.35 -13.52 10.55
CA LYS A 605 -22.99 -13.39 10.02
C LYS A 605 -22.90 -12.25 9.01
N ALA A 606 -21.71 -11.70 8.87
CA ALA A 606 -21.33 -10.79 7.80
C ALA A 606 -20.39 -11.48 6.81
N LYS A 607 -20.11 -10.79 5.70
CA LYS A 607 -19.41 -11.31 4.52
C LYS A 607 -18.34 -10.37 4.01
N ALA A 608 -17.50 -10.90 3.13
CA ALA A 608 -16.76 -10.16 2.12
C ALA A 608 -16.72 -10.93 0.79
N TYR A 609 -16.56 -10.19 -0.32
CA TYR A 609 -16.33 -10.72 -1.66
C TYR A 609 -14.83 -10.65 -2.01
N PRO A 610 -14.37 -11.30 -3.09
CA PRO A 610 -12.95 -11.24 -3.46
C PRO A 610 -12.49 -9.81 -3.82
N GLY A 611 -11.58 -9.21 -3.02
CA GLY A 611 -10.99 -7.87 -3.26
C GLY A 611 -9.77 -7.92 -4.19
N LEU A 612 -9.94 -8.43 -5.41
CA LEU A 612 -8.82 -8.80 -6.28
C LEU A 612 -8.00 -7.61 -6.78
N ARG A 613 -8.62 -6.47 -7.06
CA ARG A 613 -7.94 -5.30 -7.64
C ARG A 613 -7.07 -4.59 -6.61
N GLU A 614 -7.55 -4.49 -5.38
CA GLU A 614 -6.79 -3.99 -4.23
C GLU A 614 -5.61 -4.91 -3.95
N LEU A 615 -5.83 -6.24 -3.90
CA LEU A 615 -4.76 -7.22 -3.74
C LEU A 615 -3.72 -7.14 -4.87
N GLN A 616 -4.15 -6.86 -6.10
CA GLN A 616 -3.23 -6.67 -7.21
C GLN A 616 -2.32 -5.45 -7.00
N LEU A 617 -2.88 -4.31 -6.59
CA LEU A 617 -2.08 -3.13 -6.26
C LEU A 617 -1.11 -3.41 -5.12
N ILE A 618 -1.59 -4.04 -4.03
CA ILE A 618 -0.76 -4.38 -2.86
C ILE A 618 0.43 -5.24 -3.29
N ARG A 619 0.22 -6.25 -4.14
CA ARG A 619 1.31 -7.06 -4.70
C ARG A 619 2.29 -6.22 -5.52
N GLU A 620 1.79 -5.32 -6.37
CA GLU A 620 2.63 -4.50 -7.26
C GLU A 620 3.47 -3.45 -6.50
N LEU A 621 3.04 -3.06 -5.30
CA LEU A 621 3.82 -2.20 -4.39
C LEU A 621 4.89 -2.98 -3.58
N GLY A 622 4.89 -4.31 -3.66
CA GLY A 622 5.92 -5.15 -3.04
C GLY A 622 6.03 -4.89 -1.53
N PRO A 623 7.22 -4.57 -0.99
CA PRO A 623 7.40 -4.32 0.44
C PRO A 623 6.59 -3.15 1.02
N GLN A 624 6.04 -2.26 0.19
CA GLN A 624 5.21 -1.13 0.65
C GLN A 624 3.73 -1.51 0.75
N GLY A 625 3.35 -2.64 0.15
CA GLY A 625 2.01 -3.19 0.21
C GLY A 625 1.80 -4.09 1.43
N ILE A 626 0.69 -3.90 2.14
CA ILE A 626 0.34 -4.65 3.35
C ILE A 626 -1.06 -5.27 3.18
N VAL A 627 -1.16 -6.59 3.35
CA VAL A 627 -2.44 -7.31 3.20
C VAL A 627 -3.06 -7.59 4.57
N GLY A 628 -4.33 -7.22 4.73
CA GLY A 628 -5.19 -7.61 5.84
C GLY A 628 -6.50 -8.20 5.33
N SER A 629 -7.12 -9.04 6.17
CA SER A 629 -8.45 -9.61 5.90
C SER A 629 -9.54 -8.78 6.58
N VAL A 630 -10.56 -8.40 5.82
CA VAL A 630 -11.78 -7.78 6.33
C VAL A 630 -12.69 -8.79 7.06
N CYS A 631 -12.46 -10.09 6.89
CA CYS A 631 -13.11 -11.15 7.67
C CYS A 631 -12.24 -11.47 8.90
N PRO A 632 -12.59 -11.00 10.10
CA PRO A 632 -11.82 -11.28 11.31
C PRO A 632 -11.90 -12.77 11.69
N ARG A 633 -10.88 -13.23 12.42
CA ARG A 633 -10.85 -14.60 12.94
C ARG A 633 -11.95 -14.87 13.95
N GLN A 634 -12.21 -13.89 14.83
CA GLN A 634 -13.16 -13.98 15.92
C GLN A 634 -13.55 -12.59 16.43
N LEU A 635 -14.75 -12.50 17.01
CA LEU A 635 -15.30 -11.31 17.68
C LEU A 635 -15.86 -11.64 19.08
N ASN A 636 -15.46 -12.77 19.68
CA ASN A 636 -16.01 -13.25 20.96
C ASN A 636 -15.07 -13.03 22.16
N ASN A 637 -13.79 -12.75 21.93
CA ASN A 637 -12.81 -12.47 22.96
C ASN A 637 -12.03 -11.20 22.61
N ASP A 638 -12.56 -10.08 23.06
CA ASP A 638 -12.00 -8.72 22.90
C ASP A 638 -10.64 -8.52 23.56
N ASN A 639 -10.16 -9.47 24.36
CA ASN A 639 -8.83 -9.43 24.99
C ASN A 639 -7.77 -10.22 24.21
N ALA A 640 -8.16 -10.96 23.16
CA ALA A 640 -7.20 -11.73 22.36
C ALA A 640 -6.55 -10.90 21.25
N ALA A 641 -5.32 -11.25 20.89
CA ALA A 641 -4.57 -10.59 19.82
C ALA A 641 -5.14 -10.86 18.41
N ASP A 642 -6.00 -11.87 18.27
CA ASP A 642 -6.69 -12.23 17.02
C ASP A 642 -8.14 -11.69 16.96
N TYR A 643 -8.51 -10.77 17.85
CA TYR A 643 -9.82 -10.11 17.85
C TYR A 643 -9.93 -9.07 16.74
N GLY A 644 -11.05 -9.12 15.98
CA GLY A 644 -11.36 -8.10 14.99
C GLY A 644 -10.22 -7.86 14.00
N TYR A 645 -9.86 -6.59 13.79
CA TYR A 645 -8.76 -6.20 12.90
C TYR A 645 -7.40 -6.04 13.57
N ARG A 646 -7.22 -6.46 14.83
CA ARG A 646 -5.91 -6.41 15.49
C ARG A 646 -4.78 -7.09 14.72
N PRO A 647 -4.97 -8.25 14.07
CA PRO A 647 -3.93 -8.85 13.22
C PRO A 647 -3.54 -7.98 12.02
N ALA A 648 -4.51 -7.26 11.42
CA ALA A 648 -4.25 -6.36 10.30
C ALA A 648 -3.51 -5.11 10.78
N ILE A 649 -4.00 -4.48 11.85
CA ILE A 649 -3.38 -3.31 12.48
C ILE A 649 -1.96 -3.63 12.96
N GLY A 650 -1.75 -4.81 13.56
CA GLY A 650 -0.43 -5.31 13.94
C GLY A 650 0.51 -5.44 12.75
N ALA A 651 0.06 -6.02 11.64
CA ALA A 651 0.87 -6.13 10.41
C ALA A 651 1.21 -4.75 9.82
N ILE A 652 0.29 -3.78 9.90
CA ILE A 652 0.52 -2.39 9.47
C ILE A 652 1.60 -1.75 10.34
N ILE A 653 1.41 -1.74 11.65
CA ILE A 653 2.35 -1.17 12.60
C ILE A 653 3.72 -1.83 12.48
N ASP A 654 3.80 -3.16 12.42
CA ASP A 654 5.06 -3.88 12.31
C ASP A 654 5.82 -3.50 11.04
N ARG A 655 5.11 -3.20 9.95
CA ARG A 655 5.74 -2.71 8.73
C ARG A 655 6.24 -1.27 8.88
N LEU A 656 5.42 -0.38 9.42
CA LEU A 656 5.80 1.02 9.65
C LEU A 656 7.00 1.13 10.62
N LYS A 657 7.06 0.28 11.65
CA LYS A 657 8.21 0.19 12.57
C LYS A 657 9.55 0.02 11.87
N THR A 658 9.59 -0.72 10.77
CA THR A 658 10.86 -0.98 10.04
C THR A 658 11.48 0.28 9.45
N VAL A 659 10.67 1.31 9.17
CA VAL A 659 11.15 2.60 8.69
C VAL A 659 11.25 3.65 9.81
N LEU A 660 10.41 3.55 10.84
CA LEU A 660 10.46 4.42 12.03
C LEU A 660 11.67 4.12 12.94
N GLY A 661 12.16 2.88 12.97
CA GLY A 661 13.26 2.42 13.84
C GLY A 661 14.68 2.78 13.41
N GLY A 662 14.85 3.51 12.29
CA GLY A 662 16.15 3.80 11.68
C GLY A 662 16.72 2.64 10.86
N GLN A 663 17.52 2.96 9.82
CA GLN A 663 17.97 1.96 8.84
C GLN A 663 19.17 1.14 9.34
N CYS A 664 18.95 -0.12 9.69
CA CYS A 664 20.01 -1.12 9.93
C CYS A 664 20.59 -1.61 8.60
N LEU A 665 21.90 -1.87 8.58
CA LEU A 665 22.59 -2.29 7.37
C LEU A 665 22.60 -3.82 7.25
N PRO A 666 22.16 -4.39 6.10
CA PRO A 666 22.06 -5.84 5.91
C PRO A 666 23.44 -6.53 5.76
N ARG A 667 24.51 -5.74 5.59
CA ARG A 667 25.87 -6.25 5.38
C ARG A 667 26.91 -5.49 6.19
N THR A 668 27.99 -6.20 6.52
CA THR A 668 29.18 -5.60 7.11
C THR A 668 30.00 -4.85 6.07
N LEU A 669 30.34 -3.59 6.34
CA LEU A 669 31.25 -2.78 5.56
C LEU A 669 32.68 -3.00 6.06
N THR A 670 33.67 -2.77 5.20
CA THR A 670 35.09 -2.95 5.56
C THR A 670 35.66 -1.61 6.05
N PRO A 671 35.98 -1.47 7.35
CA PRO A 671 36.59 -0.26 7.86
C PRO A 671 38.10 -0.24 7.58
N GLU A 672 38.68 0.95 7.47
CA GLU A 672 40.12 1.13 7.35
C GLU A 672 40.83 0.61 8.60
N PRO A 673 41.83 -0.28 8.46
CA PRO A 673 42.53 -0.85 9.59
C PRO A 673 43.52 0.17 10.18
N GLY A 674 43.63 0.20 11.51
CA GLY A 674 44.64 1.02 12.19
C GLY A 674 44.27 1.40 13.62
N ASP A 675 45.17 2.11 14.29
CA ASP A 675 44.92 2.78 15.57
C ASP A 675 44.47 4.22 15.29
N PRO A 676 43.27 4.67 15.72
CA PRO A 676 42.77 6.04 15.52
C PRO A 676 43.70 7.13 16.07
N THR A 677 44.56 6.81 17.04
CA THR A 677 45.55 7.74 17.60
C THR A 677 46.76 7.95 16.69
N VAL A 678 46.96 7.07 15.69
CA VAL A 678 48.08 7.09 14.74
C VAL A 678 47.60 7.37 13.31
N ASN A 679 46.47 6.78 12.91
CA ASN A 679 45.79 7.08 11.65
C ASN A 679 44.38 7.60 11.97
N PRO A 680 44.11 8.91 11.80
CA PRO A 680 42.81 9.49 12.16
C PRO A 680 41.64 8.92 11.35
N THR A 681 41.89 8.36 10.15
CA THR A 681 40.87 7.69 9.32
C THR A 681 40.63 6.23 9.72
N ALA A 682 41.34 5.69 10.71
CA ALA A 682 41.13 4.32 11.15
C ALA A 682 39.67 4.08 11.59
N GLY A 683 39.07 3.05 11.01
CA GLY A 683 37.66 2.70 11.19
C GLY A 683 36.68 3.48 10.30
N GLN A 684 37.14 4.37 9.43
CA GLN A 684 36.32 4.91 8.34
C GLN A 684 35.98 3.82 7.34
N VAL A 685 34.79 3.85 6.77
CA VAL A 685 34.38 2.95 5.68
C VAL A 685 34.39 3.71 4.37
N GLN A 686 34.66 3.01 3.28
CA GLN A 686 34.72 3.58 1.93
C GLN A 686 33.31 3.80 1.35
N CYS A 687 32.49 4.58 2.07
CA CYS A 687 31.18 5.03 1.64
C CYS A 687 31.17 6.55 1.54
N LEU A 688 30.45 7.04 0.55
CA LEU A 688 30.15 8.44 0.34
C LEU A 688 28.68 8.66 0.65
N ILE A 689 28.38 9.70 1.42
CA ILE A 689 27.03 10.15 1.70
C ILE A 689 26.83 11.50 1.02
N LEU A 690 25.83 11.57 0.15
CA LEU A 690 25.42 12.78 -0.55
C LEU A 690 24.07 13.25 -0.02
N GLU A 691 23.95 14.53 0.23
CA GLU A 691 22.74 15.22 0.65
C GLU A 691 22.28 16.11 -0.51
N ALA A 692 21.11 15.83 -1.08
CA ALA A 692 20.53 16.58 -2.18
C ALA A 692 19.36 17.44 -1.70
N ARG A 693 19.31 18.71 -2.10
CA ARG A 693 18.27 19.67 -1.70
C ARG A 693 18.02 20.72 -2.78
N ASN A 694 16.86 21.36 -2.70
CA ASN A 694 16.55 22.57 -3.46
C ASN A 694 16.86 23.80 -2.59
N THR A 695 17.73 24.67 -3.08
CA THR A 695 18.20 25.88 -2.39
C THR A 695 17.79 27.16 -3.12
N GLN A 696 16.95 27.05 -4.15
CA GLN A 696 16.49 28.18 -4.98
C GLN A 696 17.66 29.03 -5.53
N GLY A 697 18.78 28.38 -5.86
CA GLY A 697 20.00 28.97 -6.40
C GLY A 697 21.04 29.38 -5.36
N ALA A 698 20.82 29.09 -4.07
CA ALA A 698 21.70 29.48 -2.97
C ALA A 698 22.59 28.34 -2.44
N CYS A 699 22.95 27.36 -3.29
CA CYS A 699 23.72 26.21 -2.87
C CYS A 699 25.11 26.60 -2.34
N ASP A 700 25.31 26.41 -1.04
CA ASP A 700 26.61 26.49 -0.38
C ASP A 700 26.77 25.34 0.63
N CYS A 701 27.65 24.40 0.30
CA CYS A 701 27.98 23.29 1.19
C CYS A 701 29.05 23.66 2.22
N GLY A 702 29.92 24.65 1.93
CA GLY A 702 31.08 24.98 2.78
C GLY A 702 30.74 25.81 4.00
N ASP A 703 29.64 26.56 3.95
CA ASP A 703 29.13 27.36 5.07
C ASP A 703 28.16 26.58 6.00
N THR A 704 27.93 25.30 5.70
CA THR A 704 27.03 24.43 6.47
C THR A 704 27.83 23.40 7.27
N GLU A 705 27.65 23.33 8.60
CA GLU A 705 28.34 22.35 9.45
C GLU A 705 28.13 20.90 8.96
N ALA A 706 29.16 20.05 9.05
CA ALA A 706 29.24 18.68 8.54
C ALA A 706 29.15 18.50 7.02
N ARG A 707 29.02 19.56 6.22
CA ARG A 707 28.93 19.46 4.75
C ARG A 707 30.22 19.91 4.10
N ALA A 708 30.52 19.26 2.99
CA ALA A 708 31.59 19.63 2.09
C ALA A 708 31.08 19.68 0.64
N ASN A 709 31.76 20.45 -0.19
CA ASN A 709 31.54 20.39 -1.63
C ASN A 709 31.91 19.00 -2.15
N VAL A 710 31.07 18.43 -3.02
CA VAL A 710 31.36 17.16 -3.67
C VAL A 710 32.66 17.26 -4.47
N THR A 711 33.60 16.36 -4.19
CA THR A 711 34.90 16.35 -4.86
C THR A 711 34.81 15.86 -6.30
N GLU A 712 35.83 16.14 -7.13
CA GLU A 712 35.85 15.65 -8.53
C GLU A 712 35.83 14.10 -8.61
N ASP A 713 36.37 13.40 -7.60
CA ASP A 713 36.33 11.93 -7.54
C ASP A 713 34.91 11.40 -7.27
N HIS A 714 34.05 12.21 -6.65
CA HIS A 714 32.67 11.89 -6.28
C HIS A 714 31.63 12.45 -7.25
N LYS A 715 32.06 13.20 -8.28
CA LYS A 715 31.18 13.86 -9.24
C LYS A 715 30.24 12.92 -9.99
N ALA A 716 30.69 11.71 -10.31
CA ALA A 716 29.86 10.70 -10.96
C ALA A 716 28.68 10.24 -10.08
N ALA A 717 28.83 10.27 -8.75
CA ALA A 717 27.75 9.98 -7.82
C ALA A 717 26.77 11.16 -7.75
N MET A 718 27.26 12.39 -7.68
CA MET A 718 26.43 13.61 -7.77
C MET A 718 25.62 13.68 -9.07
N ASP A 719 26.25 13.40 -10.22
CA ASP A 719 25.55 13.39 -11.51
C ASP A 719 24.44 12.33 -11.54
N LYS A 720 24.62 11.20 -10.84
CA LYS A 720 23.57 10.17 -10.69
C LYS A 720 22.44 10.62 -9.78
N VAL A 721 22.75 11.30 -8.68
CA VAL A 721 21.75 11.92 -7.79
C VAL A 721 20.91 12.93 -8.57
N LEU A 722 21.54 13.81 -9.35
CA LEU A 722 20.84 14.83 -10.16
C LEU A 722 20.11 14.25 -11.38
N ALA A 723 20.47 13.04 -11.84
CA ALA A 723 19.78 12.33 -12.91
C ALA A 723 18.60 11.49 -12.41
N ASP A 724 18.40 11.38 -11.10
CA ASP A 724 17.25 10.71 -10.52
C ASP A 724 15.95 11.41 -10.96
N PRO A 725 14.90 10.68 -11.40
CA PRO A 725 13.62 11.29 -11.78
C PRO A 725 13.02 12.21 -10.70
N ILE A 726 13.26 11.91 -9.42
CA ILE A 726 12.81 12.76 -8.31
C ILE A 726 13.59 14.06 -8.24
N ALA A 727 14.88 14.08 -8.62
CA ALA A 727 15.68 15.31 -8.59
C ALA A 727 15.07 16.41 -9.46
N GLN A 728 14.48 16.04 -10.61
CA GLN A 728 13.80 16.99 -11.49
C GLN A 728 12.49 17.51 -10.88
N ALA A 729 11.69 16.63 -10.26
CA ALA A 729 10.45 17.03 -9.60
C ALA A 729 10.72 17.91 -8.37
N ALA A 730 11.76 17.57 -7.60
CA ALA A 730 12.23 18.28 -6.43
C ALA A 730 12.89 19.63 -6.75
N GLY A 731 13.36 19.82 -7.99
CA GLY A 731 14.16 20.98 -8.36
C GLY A 731 15.49 21.04 -7.63
N TRP A 732 16.09 19.89 -7.28
CA TRP A 732 17.37 19.89 -6.57
C TRP A 732 18.44 20.61 -7.38
N ASP A 733 19.06 21.59 -6.75
CA ASP A 733 20.13 22.41 -7.31
C ASP A 733 21.39 22.38 -6.45
N CYS A 734 21.35 21.65 -5.33
CA CYS A 734 22.44 21.53 -4.39
C CYS A 734 22.65 20.07 -3.99
N VAL A 735 23.89 19.61 -4.11
CA VAL A 735 24.33 18.32 -3.61
C VAL A 735 25.60 18.54 -2.79
N CYS A 736 25.55 18.16 -1.52
CA CYS A 736 26.65 18.28 -0.57
C CYS A 736 27.10 16.89 -0.12
N GLU A 737 28.39 16.74 0.18
CA GLU A 737 28.91 15.54 0.83
C GLU A 737 28.80 15.72 2.36
N ILE A 738 28.24 14.74 3.07
CA ILE A 738 28.27 14.74 4.54
C ILE A 738 29.58 14.10 5.00
N GLU A 739 30.34 14.84 5.80
CA GLU A 739 31.67 14.43 6.23
C GLU A 739 31.64 13.21 7.17
N GLN A 740 32.44 12.21 6.83
CA GLN A 740 32.67 11.07 7.71
C GLN A 740 33.65 11.47 8.81
N LEU A 741 33.24 11.27 10.06
CA LEU A 741 34.03 11.64 11.23
C LEU A 741 35.37 10.90 11.28
N ALA A 742 36.37 11.54 11.88
CA ALA A 742 37.70 10.99 12.11
C ALA A 742 38.13 11.15 13.59
N GLY A 743 39.16 10.42 14.01
CA GLY A 743 39.82 10.62 15.31
C GLY A 743 38.88 10.49 16.53
N ALA A 744 38.96 11.48 17.45
CA ALA A 744 38.22 11.47 18.71
C ALA A 744 36.70 11.60 18.51
N GLU A 745 36.27 12.38 17.53
CA GLU A 745 34.87 12.58 17.17
C GLU A 745 34.24 11.29 16.62
N ALA A 746 34.94 10.59 15.73
CA ALA A 746 34.52 9.28 15.26
C ALA A 746 34.43 8.25 16.39
N ASN A 747 35.33 8.34 17.38
CA ASN A 747 35.28 7.46 18.54
C ASN A 747 34.07 7.78 19.44
N ALA A 748 33.74 9.05 19.64
CA ALA A 748 32.54 9.45 20.38
C ALA A 748 31.26 9.02 19.66
N CYS A 749 31.12 9.31 18.36
CA CYS A 749 29.97 8.88 17.55
C CYS A 749 29.73 7.37 17.63
N ARG A 750 30.80 6.56 17.65
CA ARG A 750 30.70 5.10 17.71
C ARG A 750 30.39 4.52 19.09
N ASN A 751 30.61 5.26 20.18
CA ASN A 751 30.59 4.66 21.53
C ASN A 751 29.70 5.39 22.55
N ASP A 752 29.41 6.66 22.35
CA ASP A 752 28.53 7.45 23.22
C ASP A 752 27.06 7.21 22.81
N PRO A 753 26.24 6.55 23.63
CA PRO A 753 24.86 6.26 23.27
C PRO A 753 23.90 7.46 23.36
N SER A 754 24.37 8.64 23.77
CA SER A 754 23.52 9.84 23.84
C SER A 754 23.22 10.45 22.46
N ASP A 755 22.06 11.11 22.34
CA ASP A 755 21.64 11.77 21.09
C ASP A 755 22.55 12.96 20.74
N ASN A 756 22.94 13.74 21.76
CA ASN A 756 23.82 14.89 21.62
C ASN A 756 25.28 14.53 21.92
N VAL A 757 25.93 13.84 20.97
CA VAL A 757 27.33 13.41 21.10
C VAL A 757 28.26 14.63 21.17
N ARG A 758 29.11 14.68 22.20
CA ARG A 758 30.04 15.80 22.41
C ARG A 758 31.46 15.35 22.71
N VAL A 759 32.45 16.08 22.20
CA VAL A 759 33.87 15.93 22.52
C VAL A 759 34.41 17.26 23.02
N ASP A 760 35.02 17.25 24.20
CA ASP A 760 35.58 18.45 24.85
C ASP A 760 34.58 19.63 24.97
N GLY A 761 33.28 19.31 25.07
CA GLY A 761 32.20 20.28 25.19
C GLY A 761 31.64 20.81 23.86
N ASN A 762 32.22 20.41 22.72
CA ASN A 762 31.73 20.76 21.38
C ASN A 762 30.88 19.62 20.81
N GLU A 763 29.89 19.98 20.00
CA GLU A 763 29.04 19.02 19.27
C GLU A 763 29.84 18.32 18.19
N VAL A 764 29.61 17.01 18.04
CA VAL A 764 30.23 16.17 17.02
C VAL A 764 29.32 16.15 15.80
N ASN A 765 29.72 16.81 14.72
CA ASN A 765 28.90 17.01 13.53
C ASN A 765 29.40 16.16 12.36
N GLY A 766 28.67 15.11 11.97
CA GLY A 766 29.05 14.24 10.85
C GLY A 766 28.47 12.84 10.99
N TRP A 767 29.09 11.84 10.36
CA TRP A 767 28.66 10.44 10.47
C TRP A 767 29.77 9.44 10.76
N CYS A 768 29.40 8.29 11.33
CA CYS A 768 30.29 7.16 11.55
C CYS A 768 29.60 5.81 11.28
N TYR A 769 30.40 4.77 11.00
CA TYR A 769 29.93 3.39 10.87
C TYR A 769 30.07 2.63 12.18
N ILE A 770 29.04 1.87 12.56
CA ILE A 770 29.00 1.04 13.76
C ILE A 770 28.66 -0.39 13.35
N ASP A 771 29.51 -1.35 13.75
CA ASP A 771 29.29 -2.79 13.60
C ASP A 771 30.04 -3.52 14.73
N PRO A 772 29.34 -3.87 15.83
CA PRO A 772 29.94 -4.59 16.95
C PRO A 772 30.43 -6.00 16.57
N SER A 773 29.91 -6.62 15.51
CA SER A 773 30.34 -7.97 15.07
C SER A 773 31.81 -7.99 14.63
N ILE A 774 32.31 -6.86 14.13
CA ILE A 774 33.72 -6.62 13.81
C ILE A 774 34.42 -5.71 14.83
N ARG A 775 33.82 -5.52 16.01
CA ARG A 775 34.33 -4.71 17.13
C ARG A 775 34.49 -3.23 16.80
N VAL A 776 33.58 -2.69 16.01
CA VAL A 776 33.51 -1.25 15.69
C VAL A 776 32.29 -0.65 16.39
N GLY A 777 32.53 0.13 17.45
CA GLY A 777 31.49 0.84 18.20
C GLY A 777 30.74 0.02 19.26
N ASN A 778 29.81 0.69 19.95
CA ASN A 778 29.09 0.18 21.11
C ASN A 778 27.86 -0.64 20.67
N PRO A 779 27.71 -1.90 21.14
CA PRO A 779 26.55 -2.74 20.83
C PRO A 779 25.20 -2.18 21.30
N GLU A 780 25.19 -1.28 22.31
CA GLU A 780 23.95 -0.64 22.77
C GLU A 780 23.30 0.22 21.67
N ILE A 781 24.10 0.86 20.83
CA ILE A 781 23.62 1.77 19.78
C ILE A 781 22.88 0.99 18.66
N VAL A 782 23.27 -0.26 18.41
CA VAL A 782 22.65 -1.11 17.37
C VAL A 782 21.73 -2.17 17.98
N ALA A 783 21.38 -2.05 19.25
CA ALA A 783 20.58 -3.05 19.96
C ALA A 783 19.12 -3.10 19.47
N SER A 784 18.66 -2.11 18.71
CA SER A 784 17.35 -2.12 18.03
C SER A 784 17.37 -2.88 16.71
N CYS A 785 18.54 -3.12 16.13
CA CYS A 785 18.65 -3.83 14.86
C CYS A 785 18.40 -5.34 15.02
N PRO A 786 17.86 -6.01 13.98
CA PRO A 786 17.75 -7.46 13.93
C PRO A 786 19.10 -8.13 14.26
N PRO A 787 19.11 -9.31 14.91
CA PRO A 787 20.35 -10.00 15.29
C PRO A 787 21.34 -10.21 14.13
N THR A 788 20.83 -10.40 12.92
CA THR A 788 21.60 -10.57 11.68
C THR A 788 22.12 -9.26 11.08
N GLU A 789 21.65 -8.11 11.56
CA GLU A 789 21.85 -6.77 10.98
C GLU A 789 22.26 -5.72 12.01
N GLN A 790 22.87 -6.11 13.14
CA GLN A 790 23.37 -5.19 14.18
C GLN A 790 24.53 -4.29 13.72
N ARG A 791 24.27 -3.38 12.77
CA ARG A 791 25.21 -2.39 12.24
C ARG A 791 24.44 -1.23 11.58
N ILE A 792 24.96 -0.01 11.70
CA ILE A 792 24.31 1.21 11.17
C ILE A 792 25.33 2.21 10.62
N ILE A 793 24.83 3.14 9.80
CA ILE A 793 25.43 4.47 9.63
C ILE A 793 24.76 5.39 10.66
N ARG A 794 25.56 6.01 11.53
CA ARG A 794 25.07 6.94 12.54
C ARG A 794 25.48 8.36 12.16
N PHE A 795 24.49 9.23 12.02
CA PHE A 795 24.68 10.67 11.97
C PHE A 795 24.62 11.25 13.39
N THR A 796 25.34 12.34 13.65
CA THR A 796 25.34 13.01 14.96
C THR A 796 25.21 14.51 14.80
N ASN A 797 24.35 15.13 15.62
CA ASN A 797 24.11 16.58 15.66
C ASN A 797 23.85 17.15 14.25
N LYS A 798 24.64 18.13 13.79
CA LYS A 798 24.48 18.67 12.42
C LYS A 798 24.89 17.70 11.32
N GLY A 799 25.36 16.49 11.62
CA GLY A 799 25.53 15.45 10.60
C GLY A 799 24.21 14.89 10.07
N GLU A 800 23.11 15.03 10.80
CA GLU A 800 21.78 14.59 10.35
C GLU A 800 21.32 15.37 9.12
N ALA A 801 20.49 14.72 8.29
CA ALA A 801 19.93 15.32 7.08
C ALA A 801 19.30 16.68 7.39
N GLN A 802 19.58 17.69 6.57
CA GLN A 802 18.86 18.96 6.69
C GLN A 802 17.39 18.77 6.33
N GLN A 803 16.52 19.58 6.95
CA GLN A 803 15.13 19.70 6.51
C GLN A 803 15.10 20.00 5.00
N GLY A 804 14.25 19.29 4.26
CA GLY A 804 14.22 19.44 2.80
C GLY A 804 15.15 18.51 2.02
N ALA A 805 16.09 17.83 2.67
CA ALA A 805 17.15 17.10 2.00
C ALA A 805 16.89 15.59 1.88
N THR A 806 17.33 15.02 0.76
CA THR A 806 17.33 13.57 0.55
C THR A 806 18.76 13.05 0.60
N LEU A 807 18.97 11.99 1.39
CA LEU A 807 20.27 11.36 1.54
C LEU A 807 20.47 10.23 0.56
N PHE A 808 21.70 10.09 0.10
CA PHE A 808 22.16 9.05 -0.80
C PHE A 808 23.45 8.46 -0.27
N ILE A 809 23.64 7.15 -0.42
CA ILE A 809 24.86 6.43 -0.08
C ILE A 809 25.40 5.69 -1.29
N THR A 810 26.73 5.71 -1.43
CA THR A 810 27.45 4.80 -2.33
C THR A 810 28.66 4.25 -1.59
N CYS A 811 28.74 2.93 -1.45
CA CYS A 811 29.84 2.25 -0.80
C CYS A 811 30.70 1.51 -1.83
N SER A 812 32.00 1.79 -1.87
CA SER A 812 32.93 1.05 -2.72
C SER A 812 33.28 -0.31 -2.08
N GLY A 813 33.21 -1.37 -2.88
CA GLY A 813 33.31 -2.75 -2.40
C GLY A 813 32.16 -3.67 -2.85
N GLU A 814 31.35 -3.26 -3.83
CA GLU A 814 30.56 -4.20 -4.64
C GLU A 814 31.43 -5.23 -5.38
#